data_AF-A0AAJ1BR98-F1
#
_entry.id   AF-A0AAJ1BR98-F1
#
_cell.length_a   1.000
_cell.length_b   1.000
_cell.length_c   1.000
_cell.angle_alpha   90.00
_cell.angle_beta   90.00
_cell.angle_gamma   90.00
#
_symmetry.space_group_name_H-M   'P 1'
#
loop_
_entity.id
_entity.type
_entity.pdbx_description
1 polymer ?
#
loop_
_entity_poly.entity_id
_entity_poly.type
_entity_poly.pdbx_seq_one_letter_code
_entity_poly.pdbx_strand_id
1 'polypeptide(L)'
;LSETTPSRSASSRSTTCSGICINEMMPNADGSDQGLFPNGEWVELYNSGSVGLSLENWTLEDVGGWIHPLDAGTWVGFDQLATPYVLAAGAYAVIAENEVGTLRLNNAGETLDLKDSGGVTVHTVTSGEASNGVSKIPNPSDATADWIDSEENTPGAENSEATGGGGGDDDSTPPSLTRIMTMPYDAEVTGMYVDANGNFFVNAMHPDDNYMDATVGVVKGVDWNNLPDSVPELALPADLAEKTSIRLSYGQYQHLFQNGDALSEGGVAGGIYAADDGGLLFVSEKPDFNAFVPLNPQGTRGYLYTTWEDRPAGISQILIEWNSAANSWDVLGGMMRDLSAIGGGWVLCFGTMSPWGTPLASEELYFDDTENWNDPTYSYHSDQVELEDYLGYYPNPYDYGYIVEIKNPATASGDLVKHMAMGRFSHENAQVMPDDRTVYLSDDGYDTVLFKFVADTAGDLGAGTLYAAKVTQDDSSDSATTGFDVEWLEMASSSNSEIGDWVDQYDGITVSDYANGQNSYITESEINDWAEGRLNDDLDGDGAIESAADDRVAFLESRKAAAAIGASDEWNKMEGVVFNPDAPGYLYLAMSDVRYDMSDGQGDIDVSENRCGIVYRMPVESGWGISRIEPAIVGGPYSSGSSPDQCDANNLAGPDNLAVLDDGRVLVGEDTGKHQNNMVWLWKPPVESVEWDGEYTLKFTRIMPSEVPDRDNDWLEITNIGNSPVSIAGWTIERIRSTEPWISTVNDLTIDAGASVVLTENPPNLLADGGIVALDGNVALTNMPWLVDSGSALQLKAPDGTVVDAIAFGGGIAEIDGWTGAAISVPGDGSPGLILMRGSGCGDYPDTDSGADWEERWIRIGASTFCDGGHFTTEADSTASASIGPDTAFNDLIQWIGSAEDSIHLHVYQFMSPDLTHALLDAIDRGVSVTLLLEEGILDGSSTVNNQRGHAQSLNDAGATVLWMEDPTLISSPYAYIHSKVAVRDGESVWISSGNWKDTSVPPDGIGNREWSAILNSETAAQLVLSRMAWDENTNHLHIEPHGAQHAPTFDW
;
A
#
# COMPACT_ATOMS: atom_id res chain seq x y z
N LEU A 1 47.43 -15.13 -27.66
CA LEU A 1 46.97 -16.38 -28.30
C LEU A 1 45.68 -16.76 -27.58
N SER A 2 44.64 -15.93 -27.67
CA SER A 2 43.65 -15.84 -28.75
C SER A 2 42.94 -17.16 -29.00
N GLU A 3 41.69 -17.25 -28.55
CA GLU A 3 40.59 -17.70 -29.40
C GLU A 3 39.30 -17.05 -28.90
N THR A 4 39.05 -15.86 -29.45
CA THR A 4 37.73 -15.24 -29.53
C THR A 4 36.86 -16.10 -30.42
N THR A 5 35.78 -16.66 -29.87
CA THR A 5 34.66 -17.18 -30.67
C THR A 5 33.58 -16.08 -30.69
N PRO A 6 33.08 -15.67 -31.86
CA PRO A 6 32.22 -14.51 -32.01
C PRO A 6 30.85 -14.77 -31.38
N SER A 7 30.30 -13.77 -30.68
CA SER A 7 28.87 -13.67 -30.41
C SER A 7 28.13 -13.74 -31.75
N ARG A 8 27.41 -14.83 -31.98
CA ARG A 8 26.36 -14.83 -33.00
C ARG A 8 25.29 -13.85 -32.51
N SER A 9 25.12 -12.76 -33.23
CA SER A 9 23.89 -11.99 -33.26
C SER A 9 22.72 -12.95 -33.46
N ALA A 10 21.80 -13.05 -32.50
CA ALA A 10 20.53 -13.72 -32.72
C ALA A 10 19.70 -12.82 -33.66
N SER A 11 19.43 -13.35 -34.84
CA SER A 11 18.38 -12.87 -35.74
C SER A 11 17.01 -12.99 -35.06
N SER A 12 16.05 -12.12 -35.40
CA SER A 12 14.64 -12.13 -34.99
C SER A 12 14.06 -13.53 -34.73
N ARG A 13 13.37 -13.74 -33.59
CA ARG A 13 12.96 -15.07 -33.11
C ARG A 13 11.46 -15.35 -33.37
N SER A 14 10.54 -14.45 -33.01
CA SER A 14 9.11 -14.53 -33.37
C SER A 14 8.75 -13.57 -34.52
N THR A 15 7.65 -13.81 -35.22
CA THR A 15 7.13 -12.91 -36.28
C THR A 15 5.94 -12.10 -35.77
N THR A 16 5.79 -10.84 -36.19
CA THR A 16 4.62 -10.03 -35.85
C THR A 16 3.33 -10.62 -36.42
N CYS A 17 2.28 -10.67 -35.62
CA CYS A 17 0.98 -11.18 -36.03
C CYS A 17 0.35 -10.36 -37.17
N SER A 18 -0.18 -11.03 -38.20
CA SER A 18 -1.05 -10.43 -39.22
C SER A 18 -2.09 -11.43 -39.72
N GLY A 19 -3.38 -11.23 -39.41
CA GLY A 19 -4.45 -12.15 -39.80
C GLY A 19 -4.67 -13.25 -38.76
N ILE A 20 -4.45 -14.51 -39.12
CA ILE A 20 -4.51 -15.63 -38.16
C ILE A 20 -3.13 -15.86 -37.58
N CYS A 21 -3.04 -15.85 -36.25
CA CYS A 21 -1.79 -15.96 -35.54
C CYS A 21 -1.93 -16.94 -34.38
N ILE A 22 -0.80 -17.49 -33.95
CA ILE A 22 -0.71 -18.14 -32.64
C ILE A 22 -0.82 -17.01 -31.61
N ASN A 23 -1.64 -17.20 -30.58
CA ASN A 23 -1.93 -16.21 -29.54
C ASN A 23 -1.46 -16.64 -28.15
N GLU A 24 -1.51 -17.94 -27.86
CA GLU A 24 -1.09 -18.54 -26.60
C GLU A 24 -0.67 -20.00 -26.87
N MET A 25 0.25 -20.58 -26.08
CA MET A 25 0.54 -22.02 -26.16
C MET A 25 0.92 -22.60 -24.81
N MET A 26 0.58 -23.85 -24.52
CA MET A 26 0.91 -24.57 -23.29
C MET A 26 1.95 -25.66 -23.59
N PRO A 27 3.27 -25.39 -23.44
CA PRO A 27 4.32 -26.36 -23.78
C PRO A 27 4.63 -27.36 -22.67
N ASN A 28 4.23 -27.08 -21.43
CA ASN A 28 4.57 -27.89 -20.25
C ASN A 28 3.31 -28.07 -19.39
N ALA A 29 2.35 -28.84 -19.89
CA ALA A 29 1.05 -29.02 -19.23
C ALA A 29 1.15 -29.83 -17.93
N ASP A 30 0.27 -29.55 -16.95
CA ASP A 30 0.26 -30.26 -15.65
C ASP A 30 -0.02 -31.77 -15.74
N GLY A 31 -0.71 -32.20 -16.80
CA GLY A 31 -0.96 -33.61 -17.07
C GLY A 31 0.11 -34.22 -17.96
N SER A 32 -0.31 -35.16 -18.79
CA SER A 32 0.57 -35.72 -19.82
C SER A 32 0.64 -34.73 -20.98
N ASP A 33 1.81 -34.46 -21.54
CA ASP A 33 1.96 -33.63 -22.76
C ASP A 33 0.98 -34.05 -23.88
N GLN A 34 0.75 -35.36 -23.98
CA GLN A 34 -0.14 -36.00 -24.96
C GLN A 34 -1.61 -36.14 -24.48
N GLY A 35 -1.97 -35.49 -23.38
CA GLY A 35 -3.26 -35.61 -22.71
C GLY A 35 -4.41 -34.92 -23.44
N LEU A 36 -5.61 -35.04 -22.88
CA LEU A 36 -6.79 -34.30 -23.33
C LEU A 36 -6.76 -32.88 -22.75
N PHE A 37 -7.21 -31.90 -23.51
CA PHE A 37 -7.45 -30.54 -23.02
C PHE A 37 -8.41 -30.54 -21.81
N PRO A 38 -8.15 -29.73 -20.76
CA PRO A 38 -7.06 -28.75 -20.64
C PRO A 38 -5.73 -29.33 -20.13
N ASN A 39 -5.69 -30.58 -19.71
CA ASN A 39 -4.56 -31.20 -18.99
C ASN A 39 -3.42 -31.71 -19.91
N GLY A 40 -3.39 -31.33 -21.19
CA GLY A 40 -2.34 -31.71 -22.15
C GLY A 40 -1.86 -30.49 -22.93
N GLU A 41 -0.88 -30.65 -23.82
CA GLU A 41 -0.38 -29.52 -24.63
C GLU A 41 -1.48 -28.97 -25.55
N TRP A 42 -1.50 -27.65 -25.71
CA TRP A 42 -2.39 -26.97 -26.63
C TRP A 42 -1.80 -25.67 -27.14
N VAL A 43 -2.36 -25.18 -28.24
CA VAL A 43 -1.97 -23.93 -28.90
C VAL A 43 -3.24 -23.19 -29.26
N GLU A 44 -3.32 -21.93 -28.88
CA GLU A 44 -4.41 -21.05 -29.23
C GLU A 44 -4.07 -20.22 -30.47
N LEU A 45 -5.07 -20.06 -31.34
CA LEU A 45 -5.03 -19.17 -32.48
C LEU A 45 -6.01 -18.02 -32.30
N TYR A 46 -5.58 -16.82 -32.67
CA TYR A 46 -6.42 -15.62 -32.71
C TYR A 46 -6.56 -15.10 -34.15
N ASN A 47 -7.78 -14.69 -34.52
CA ASN A 47 -8.03 -14.00 -35.78
C ASN A 47 -8.07 -12.48 -35.59
N SER A 48 -6.90 -11.85 -35.71
CA SER A 48 -6.72 -10.39 -35.75
C SER A 48 -7.26 -9.71 -37.02
N GLY A 49 -7.73 -10.49 -38.01
CA GLY A 49 -8.29 -9.99 -39.25
C GLY A 49 -9.74 -9.48 -39.10
N SER A 50 -10.21 -8.69 -40.08
CA SER A 50 -11.56 -8.11 -40.06
C SER A 50 -12.66 -9.02 -40.63
N VAL A 51 -12.34 -10.26 -41.01
CA VAL A 51 -13.29 -11.24 -41.58
C VAL A 51 -12.97 -12.65 -41.07
N GLY A 52 -14.00 -13.51 -41.00
CA GLY A 52 -13.78 -14.92 -40.65
C GLY A 52 -13.00 -15.66 -41.75
N LEU A 53 -12.05 -16.51 -41.34
CA LEU A 53 -11.20 -17.29 -42.24
C LEU A 53 -11.37 -18.79 -42.02
N SER A 54 -11.40 -19.56 -43.11
CA SER A 54 -11.36 -21.03 -43.02
C SER A 54 -9.93 -21.50 -42.78
N LEU A 55 -9.75 -22.28 -41.71
CA LEU A 55 -8.50 -22.96 -41.34
C LEU A 55 -8.46 -24.41 -41.85
N GLU A 56 -9.32 -24.77 -42.81
CA GLU A 56 -9.37 -26.12 -43.36
C GLU A 56 -8.02 -26.48 -44.03
N ASN A 57 -7.41 -27.59 -43.58
CA ASN A 57 -6.07 -28.06 -43.96
C ASN A 57 -4.90 -27.19 -43.49
N TRP A 58 -5.08 -26.34 -42.48
CA TRP A 58 -3.97 -25.67 -41.81
C TRP A 58 -3.31 -26.61 -40.80
N THR A 59 -2.04 -26.33 -40.47
CA THR A 59 -1.24 -27.18 -39.58
C THR A 59 -0.32 -26.36 -38.69
N LEU A 60 0.00 -26.88 -37.51
CA LEU A 60 1.13 -26.44 -36.69
C LEU A 60 2.32 -27.36 -36.97
N GLU A 61 3.52 -26.79 -37.16
CA GLU A 61 4.75 -27.55 -37.39
C GLU A 61 5.85 -27.08 -36.45
N ASP A 62 6.41 -28.01 -35.65
CA ASP A 62 7.53 -27.73 -34.76
C ASP A 62 8.88 -27.75 -35.50
N VAL A 63 9.95 -27.32 -34.83
CA VAL A 63 11.32 -27.35 -35.39
C VAL A 63 11.84 -28.78 -35.65
N GLY A 64 11.24 -29.78 -35.00
CA GLY A 64 11.50 -31.20 -35.20
C GLY A 64 10.89 -31.78 -36.48
N GLY A 65 9.99 -31.04 -37.13
CA GLY A 65 9.24 -31.43 -38.31
C GLY A 65 7.99 -32.27 -38.01
N TRP A 66 7.49 -32.26 -36.78
CA TRP A 66 6.20 -32.83 -36.41
C TRP A 66 5.08 -31.90 -36.86
N ILE A 67 4.04 -32.46 -37.46
CA ILE A 67 2.95 -31.71 -38.08
C ILE A 67 1.65 -32.09 -37.37
N HIS A 68 1.05 -31.13 -36.67
CA HIS A 68 -0.22 -31.28 -35.97
C HIS A 68 -1.36 -30.62 -36.79
N PRO A 69 -2.41 -31.37 -37.18
CA PRO A 69 -3.50 -30.85 -38.02
C PRO A 69 -4.49 -29.99 -37.23
N LEU A 70 -5.08 -28.98 -37.87
CA LEU A 70 -6.24 -28.26 -37.34
C LEU A 70 -7.52 -28.91 -37.91
N ASP A 71 -8.05 -29.91 -37.22
CA ASP A 71 -9.26 -30.62 -37.64
C ASP A 71 -10.24 -30.89 -36.49
N ALA A 72 -11.33 -31.60 -36.80
CA ALA A 72 -12.40 -31.85 -35.85
C ALA A 72 -11.98 -32.66 -34.60
N GLY A 73 -10.83 -33.34 -34.63
CA GLY A 73 -10.29 -34.08 -33.48
C GLY A 73 -9.38 -33.26 -32.57
N THR A 74 -8.75 -32.21 -33.10
CA THR A 74 -7.76 -31.39 -32.37
C THR A 74 -8.32 -30.04 -31.93
N TRP A 75 -9.30 -29.51 -32.66
CA TRP A 75 -9.95 -28.25 -32.31
C TRP A 75 -10.99 -28.44 -31.20
N VAL A 76 -10.73 -27.85 -30.03
CA VAL A 76 -11.63 -27.88 -28.87
C VAL A 76 -12.93 -27.12 -29.19
N GLY A 77 -14.08 -27.81 -29.10
CA GLY A 77 -15.38 -27.21 -29.42
C GLY A 77 -15.68 -27.11 -30.93
N PHE A 78 -15.04 -27.92 -31.77
CA PHE A 78 -15.25 -27.87 -33.23
C PHE A 78 -16.72 -28.00 -33.67
N ASP A 79 -17.53 -28.79 -32.95
CA ASP A 79 -18.96 -28.98 -33.22
C ASP A 79 -19.82 -27.75 -32.89
N GLN A 80 -19.27 -26.79 -32.14
CA GLN A 80 -19.90 -25.52 -31.77
C GLN A 80 -19.65 -24.41 -32.81
N LEU A 81 -18.78 -24.64 -33.81
CA LEU A 81 -18.49 -23.66 -34.85
C LEU A 81 -19.72 -23.39 -35.73
N ALA A 82 -20.05 -22.10 -35.91
CA ALA A 82 -21.15 -21.68 -36.78
C ALA A 82 -20.97 -22.11 -38.24
N THR A 83 -19.73 -22.26 -38.70
CA THR A 83 -19.36 -22.89 -39.97
C THR A 83 -18.10 -23.72 -39.73
N PRO A 84 -18.07 -25.02 -40.09
CA PRO A 84 -16.90 -25.87 -39.85
C PRO A 84 -15.61 -25.25 -40.38
N TYR A 85 -14.54 -25.32 -39.58
CA TYR A 85 -13.21 -24.75 -39.85
C TYR A 85 -13.12 -23.22 -39.93
N VAL A 86 -14.22 -22.47 -39.81
CA VAL A 86 -14.19 -21.00 -39.92
C VAL A 86 -14.00 -20.37 -38.55
N LEU A 87 -12.86 -19.72 -38.34
CA LEU A 87 -12.61 -18.85 -37.18
C LEU A 87 -13.10 -17.44 -37.52
N ALA A 88 -14.07 -16.91 -36.76
CA ALA A 88 -14.62 -15.57 -36.97
C ALA A 88 -13.57 -14.46 -36.69
N ALA A 89 -13.81 -13.23 -37.15
CA ALA A 89 -12.96 -12.09 -36.82
C ALA A 89 -13.04 -11.79 -35.32
N GLY A 90 -11.90 -11.57 -34.66
CA GLY A 90 -11.82 -11.33 -33.22
C GLY A 90 -12.12 -12.54 -32.33
N ALA A 91 -12.12 -13.76 -32.89
CA ALA A 91 -12.38 -14.98 -32.15
C ALA A 91 -11.11 -15.83 -31.97
N TYR A 92 -11.13 -16.68 -30.94
CA TYR A 92 -10.05 -17.58 -30.55
C TYR A 92 -10.36 -19.04 -30.91
N ALA A 93 -9.32 -19.85 -31.12
CA ALA A 93 -9.43 -21.28 -31.38
C ALA A 93 -8.34 -22.04 -30.63
N VAL A 94 -8.74 -22.93 -29.72
CA VAL A 94 -7.82 -23.80 -29.00
C VAL A 94 -7.63 -25.10 -29.78
N ILE A 95 -6.39 -25.37 -30.17
CA ILE A 95 -5.94 -26.56 -30.89
C ILE A 95 -5.12 -27.40 -29.92
N ALA A 96 -5.70 -28.50 -29.45
CA ALA A 96 -5.13 -29.34 -28.40
C ALA A 96 -4.57 -30.64 -28.94
N GLU A 97 -3.58 -31.19 -28.21
CA GLU A 97 -2.94 -32.43 -28.60
C GLU A 97 -3.90 -33.63 -28.57
N ASN A 98 -4.79 -33.70 -27.56
CA ASN A 98 -5.92 -34.62 -27.48
C ASN A 98 -5.58 -36.07 -27.88
N GLU A 99 -4.47 -36.59 -27.36
CA GLU A 99 -3.98 -37.95 -27.61
C GLU A 99 -3.65 -38.28 -29.10
N VAL A 100 -3.52 -37.28 -29.97
CA VAL A 100 -3.26 -37.48 -31.41
C VAL A 100 -1.82 -37.91 -31.69
N GLY A 101 -0.85 -37.46 -30.89
CA GLY A 101 0.54 -37.90 -30.97
C GLY A 101 1.46 -37.00 -31.81
N THR A 102 0.98 -35.83 -32.22
CA THR A 102 1.58 -35.00 -33.27
C THR A 102 1.90 -33.55 -32.89
N LEU A 103 1.33 -33.01 -31.81
CA LEU A 103 1.80 -31.78 -31.17
C LEU A 103 2.88 -32.18 -30.15
N ARG A 104 4.05 -31.60 -30.29
CA ARG A 104 5.23 -31.92 -29.47
C ARG A 104 5.97 -30.66 -29.12
N LEU A 105 5.38 -29.90 -28.22
CA LEU A 105 6.02 -28.70 -27.73
C LEU A 105 7.18 -29.10 -26.81
N ASN A 106 8.24 -28.29 -26.80
CA ASN A 106 9.43 -28.54 -26.02
C ASN A 106 9.50 -27.61 -24.81
N ASN A 107 9.44 -28.21 -23.62
CA ASN A 107 9.43 -27.51 -22.34
C ASN A 107 10.73 -26.72 -22.11
N ALA A 108 11.84 -27.04 -22.79
CA ALA A 108 13.09 -26.28 -22.70
C ALA A 108 13.19 -25.09 -23.68
N GLY A 109 12.12 -24.83 -24.44
CA GLY A 109 12.04 -23.79 -25.47
C GLY A 109 11.64 -24.35 -26.83
N GLU A 110 10.69 -23.66 -27.45
CA GLU A 110 10.05 -24.09 -28.69
C GLU A 110 10.27 -23.10 -29.86
N THR A 111 10.13 -23.60 -31.08
CA THR A 111 9.87 -22.81 -32.28
C THR A 111 8.74 -23.47 -33.07
N LEU A 112 7.59 -22.81 -33.11
CA LEU A 112 6.36 -23.32 -33.70
C LEU A 112 5.92 -22.47 -34.89
N ASP A 113 5.71 -23.12 -36.04
CA ASP A 113 5.20 -22.51 -37.26
C ASP A 113 3.71 -22.84 -37.46
N LEU A 114 2.87 -21.83 -37.61
CA LEU A 114 1.52 -21.96 -38.16
C LEU A 114 1.58 -21.91 -39.68
N LYS A 115 1.09 -22.94 -40.36
CA LYS A 115 1.10 -23.05 -41.83
C LYS A 115 -0.30 -23.09 -42.42
N ASP A 116 -0.48 -22.37 -43.52
CA ASP A 116 -1.74 -22.34 -44.27
C ASP A 116 -1.97 -23.63 -45.08
N SER A 117 -3.14 -23.74 -45.72
CA SER A 117 -3.51 -24.87 -46.60
C SER A 117 -2.55 -25.12 -47.79
N GLY A 118 -1.69 -24.16 -48.12
CA GLY A 118 -0.65 -24.28 -49.15
C GLY A 118 0.71 -24.72 -48.60
N GLY A 119 0.84 -24.88 -47.28
CA GLY A 119 2.09 -25.18 -46.58
C GLY A 119 2.99 -23.96 -46.39
N VAL A 120 2.46 -22.75 -46.52
CA VAL A 120 3.20 -21.49 -46.30
C VAL A 120 3.09 -21.09 -44.83
N THR A 121 4.23 -20.81 -44.18
CA THR A 121 4.25 -20.28 -42.81
C THR A 121 3.60 -18.89 -42.75
N VAL A 122 2.58 -18.77 -41.89
CA VAL A 122 1.77 -17.56 -41.64
C VAL A 122 2.25 -16.84 -40.39
N HIS A 123 2.66 -17.60 -39.36
CA HIS A 123 3.16 -17.08 -38.10
C HIS A 123 4.19 -18.03 -37.51
N THR A 124 5.30 -17.50 -37.00
CA THR A 124 6.32 -18.25 -36.26
C THR A 124 6.42 -17.68 -34.86
N VAL A 125 6.37 -18.56 -33.87
CA VAL A 125 6.55 -18.25 -32.44
C VAL A 125 7.79 -18.96 -31.93
N THR A 126 8.56 -18.27 -31.10
CA THR A 126 9.63 -18.90 -30.32
C THR A 126 9.41 -18.67 -28.84
N SER A 127 9.79 -19.62 -28.00
CA SER A 127 9.76 -19.49 -26.54
C SER A 127 11.09 -19.90 -25.90
N GLY A 128 11.29 -19.43 -24.66
CA GLY A 128 12.28 -19.98 -23.74
C GLY A 128 11.74 -21.20 -22.97
N GLU A 129 12.46 -21.61 -21.92
CA GLU A 129 12.00 -22.65 -21.00
C GLU A 129 10.59 -22.34 -20.47
N ALA A 130 9.70 -23.34 -20.48
CA ALA A 130 8.31 -23.22 -20.11
C ALA A 130 8.07 -23.72 -18.69
N SER A 131 7.44 -22.87 -17.87
CA SER A 131 7.03 -23.21 -16.53
C SER A 131 5.92 -24.26 -16.55
N ASN A 132 5.92 -25.18 -15.58
CA ASN A 132 4.93 -26.25 -15.53
C ASN A 132 3.54 -25.69 -15.23
N GLY A 133 2.55 -26.05 -16.04
CA GLY A 133 1.17 -25.59 -15.91
C GLY A 133 0.94 -24.15 -16.37
N VAL A 134 1.93 -23.49 -17.00
CA VAL A 134 1.84 -22.08 -17.43
C VAL A 134 2.02 -21.98 -18.94
N SER A 135 1.12 -21.25 -19.59
CA SER A 135 1.15 -21.00 -21.01
C SER A 135 2.18 -19.91 -21.37
N LYS A 136 2.52 -19.82 -22.65
CA LYS A 136 3.37 -18.81 -23.24
C LYS A 136 2.52 -17.86 -24.06
N ILE A 137 2.77 -16.56 -23.91
CA ILE A 137 2.09 -15.48 -24.66
C ILE A 137 3.11 -14.53 -25.31
N PRO A 138 2.70 -13.75 -26.34
CA PRO A 138 3.55 -12.72 -26.95
C PRO A 138 4.11 -11.75 -25.91
N ASN A 139 5.39 -11.42 -26.00
CA ASN A 139 5.97 -10.36 -25.19
C ASN A 139 5.40 -9.00 -25.65
N PRO A 140 4.67 -8.26 -24.79
CA PRO A 140 4.02 -7.02 -25.21
C PRO A 140 5.01 -5.87 -25.43
N SER A 141 6.21 -5.96 -24.85
CA SER A 141 7.29 -4.98 -25.05
C SER A 141 8.05 -5.17 -26.37
N ASP A 142 8.03 -6.38 -26.95
CA ASP A 142 8.60 -6.68 -28.27
C ASP A 142 7.93 -7.89 -28.91
N ALA A 143 7.03 -7.64 -29.85
CA ALA A 143 6.28 -8.66 -30.61
C ALA A 143 7.16 -9.61 -31.46
N THR A 144 8.48 -9.39 -31.53
CA THR A 144 9.45 -10.26 -32.22
C THR A 144 10.40 -11.01 -31.29
N ALA A 145 10.30 -10.78 -29.97
CA ALA A 145 11.04 -11.49 -28.94
C ALA A 145 10.50 -12.93 -28.72
N ASP A 146 11.21 -13.69 -27.88
CA ASP A 146 10.66 -14.95 -27.40
C ASP A 146 9.43 -14.67 -26.54
N TRP A 147 8.44 -15.52 -26.68
CA TRP A 147 7.25 -15.53 -25.85
C TRP A 147 7.61 -15.86 -24.40
N ILE A 148 6.92 -15.17 -23.50
CA ILE A 148 7.12 -15.20 -22.05
C ILE A 148 5.99 -15.99 -21.38
N ASP A 149 6.21 -16.43 -20.14
CA ASP A 149 5.13 -17.06 -19.36
C ASP A 149 3.97 -16.06 -19.22
N SER A 150 2.75 -16.58 -19.33
CA SER A 150 1.55 -15.83 -18.99
C SER A 150 1.40 -15.70 -17.47
N GLU A 151 0.74 -14.63 -17.03
CA GLU A 151 0.30 -14.50 -15.63
C GLU A 151 -0.87 -15.46 -15.34
N GLU A 152 -1.73 -15.65 -16.35
CA GLU A 152 -2.85 -16.58 -16.29
C GLU A 152 -3.00 -17.34 -17.61
N ASN A 153 -3.39 -18.61 -17.53
CA ASN A 153 -3.76 -19.37 -18.72
C ASN A 153 -5.14 -18.93 -19.22
N THR A 154 -5.23 -18.41 -20.43
CA THR A 154 -6.45 -17.82 -20.99
C THR A 154 -7.00 -18.57 -22.21
N PRO A 155 -7.12 -19.92 -22.22
CA PRO A 155 -7.53 -20.64 -23.41
C PRO A 155 -8.97 -20.29 -23.83
N GLY A 156 -9.11 -19.68 -25.00
CA GLY A 156 -10.34 -19.22 -25.60
C GLY A 156 -10.68 -17.75 -25.33
N ALA A 157 -9.80 -16.99 -24.67
CA ALA A 157 -10.03 -15.62 -24.22
C ALA A 157 -8.85 -14.68 -24.57
N GLU A 158 -8.96 -13.39 -24.23
CA GLU A 158 -7.87 -12.43 -24.41
C GLU A 158 -6.77 -12.67 -23.38
N ASN A 159 -5.51 -12.66 -23.82
CA ASN A 159 -4.36 -12.88 -22.94
C ASN A 159 -4.31 -11.81 -21.85
N SER A 160 -4.04 -12.21 -20.62
CA SER A 160 -3.59 -11.28 -19.59
C SER A 160 -2.28 -10.62 -20.07
N GLU A 161 -2.17 -9.30 -19.98
CA GLU A 161 -0.94 -8.61 -20.38
C GLU A 161 0.20 -9.11 -19.47
N ALA A 162 1.12 -9.90 -20.03
CA ALA A 162 2.39 -10.15 -19.35
C ALA A 162 3.11 -8.81 -19.27
N THR A 163 3.06 -8.16 -18.11
CA THR A 163 4.04 -7.12 -17.80
C THR A 163 5.39 -7.75 -18.09
N GLY A 164 6.15 -7.12 -19.00
CA GLY A 164 7.36 -7.72 -19.52
C GLY A 164 8.18 -8.20 -18.33
N GLY A 165 8.37 -9.51 -18.24
CA GLY A 165 9.31 -10.15 -17.33
C GLY A 165 10.70 -9.62 -17.63
N GLY A 166 10.97 -8.41 -17.15
CA GLY A 166 12.25 -8.13 -16.55
C GLY A 166 12.36 -9.14 -15.42
N GLY A 167 13.25 -10.10 -15.59
CA GLY A 167 14.04 -10.55 -14.44
C GLY A 167 14.87 -9.36 -13.92
N GLY A 168 14.20 -8.34 -13.40
CA GLY A 168 14.56 -7.61 -12.21
C GLY A 168 13.36 -7.82 -11.30
N ASP A 169 13.48 -8.61 -10.25
CA ASP A 169 13.75 -8.01 -8.94
C ASP A 169 12.88 -6.75 -8.75
N ASP A 170 11.56 -6.88 -8.72
CA ASP A 170 10.79 -5.97 -7.86
C ASP A 170 10.72 -6.65 -6.49
N ASP A 171 11.88 -6.69 -5.84
CA ASP A 171 12.10 -7.10 -4.45
C ASP A 171 11.52 -6.02 -3.50
N SER A 172 10.42 -5.37 -3.89
CA SER A 172 9.88 -4.19 -3.24
C SER A 172 8.44 -4.43 -2.78
N THR A 173 8.19 -4.03 -1.53
CA THR A 173 6.89 -4.09 -0.89
C THR A 173 5.88 -3.19 -1.62
N PRO A 174 4.60 -3.59 -1.80
CA PRO A 174 3.57 -2.75 -2.38
C PRO A 174 3.53 -1.35 -1.74
N PRO A 175 3.32 -0.25 -2.50
CA PRO A 175 3.45 1.12 -1.98
C PRO A 175 2.53 1.49 -0.80
N SER A 176 1.42 0.76 -0.62
CA SER A 176 0.47 0.94 0.48
C SER A 176 0.83 0.14 1.74
N LEU A 177 1.78 -0.80 1.64
CA LEU A 177 2.26 -1.63 2.74
C LEU A 177 3.66 -1.18 3.16
N THR A 178 3.95 -1.31 4.45
CA THR A 178 5.28 -1.07 4.99
C THR A 178 5.61 -2.16 6.00
N ARG A 179 6.66 -2.94 5.75
CA ARG A 179 7.18 -3.90 6.73
C ARG A 179 7.79 -3.13 7.90
N ILE A 180 7.26 -3.28 9.10
CA ILE A 180 7.74 -2.54 10.28
C ILE A 180 8.40 -3.42 11.32
N MET A 181 8.06 -4.71 11.37
CA MET A 181 8.62 -5.68 12.31
C MET A 181 8.84 -7.04 11.63
N THR A 182 9.89 -7.76 12.04
CA THR A 182 10.06 -9.19 11.74
C THR A 182 10.29 -9.96 13.02
N MET A 183 9.61 -11.09 13.19
CA MET A 183 9.74 -12.00 14.32
C MET A 183 10.87 -13.01 14.11
N PRO A 184 11.43 -13.60 15.19
CA PRO A 184 12.37 -14.72 15.06
C PRO A 184 11.72 -15.94 14.40
N TYR A 185 12.53 -16.93 14.02
CA TYR A 185 12.02 -18.18 13.42
C TYR A 185 10.90 -18.81 14.24
N ASP A 186 9.95 -19.37 13.51
CA ASP A 186 8.74 -20.07 13.98
C ASP A 186 7.78 -19.20 14.80
N ALA A 187 8.20 -18.00 15.21
CA ALA A 187 7.36 -17.16 16.04
C ALA A 187 6.23 -16.52 15.25
N GLU A 188 5.03 -16.61 15.81
CA GLU A 188 3.83 -15.93 15.33
C GLU A 188 3.73 -14.54 15.98
N VAL A 189 3.05 -13.62 15.27
CA VAL A 189 2.78 -12.28 15.77
C VAL A 189 1.45 -12.26 16.47
N THR A 190 1.47 -12.21 17.80
CA THR A 190 0.24 -12.23 18.61
C THR A 190 0.21 -11.09 19.64
N GLY A 191 -0.95 -10.93 20.27
CA GLY A 191 -1.15 -9.95 21.34
C GLY A 191 -0.97 -8.50 20.91
N MET A 192 -1.27 -8.16 19.65
CA MET A 192 -1.13 -6.79 19.16
C MET A 192 -2.14 -5.86 19.83
N TYR A 193 -1.64 -4.85 20.56
CA TYR A 193 -2.49 -3.87 21.24
C TYR A 193 -1.80 -2.51 21.31
N VAL A 194 -2.48 -1.45 20.87
CA VAL A 194 -2.01 -0.06 21.01
C VAL A 194 -2.87 0.65 22.05
N ASP A 195 -2.24 1.13 23.13
CA ASP A 195 -2.97 1.86 24.18
C ASP A 195 -3.24 3.33 23.81
N ALA A 196 -4.02 4.02 24.63
CA ALA A 196 -4.36 5.44 24.42
C ALA A 196 -3.17 6.42 24.48
N ASN A 197 -1.98 5.96 24.88
CA ASN A 197 -0.73 6.73 24.87
C ASN A 197 0.17 6.35 23.67
N GLY A 198 -0.32 5.50 22.76
CA GLY A 198 0.42 5.01 21.60
C GLY A 198 1.48 3.96 21.93
N ASN A 199 1.40 3.27 23.08
CA ASN A 199 2.30 2.15 23.37
C ASN A 199 1.81 0.90 22.64
N PHE A 200 2.64 0.36 21.73
CA PHE A 200 2.33 -0.85 20.97
C PHE A 200 2.89 -2.10 21.65
N PHE A 201 2.03 -2.90 22.26
CA PHE A 201 2.32 -4.22 22.83
C PHE A 201 2.19 -5.28 21.75
N VAL A 202 3.13 -6.23 21.72
CA VAL A 202 3.16 -7.34 20.76
C VAL A 202 4.10 -8.44 21.25
N ASN A 203 3.72 -9.69 21.02
CA ASN A 203 4.44 -10.86 21.46
C ASN A 203 5.21 -11.52 20.32
N ALA A 204 6.15 -12.38 20.69
CA ALA A 204 6.64 -13.45 19.82
C ALA A 204 6.16 -14.77 20.44
N MET A 205 5.17 -15.40 19.79
CA MET A 205 4.57 -16.64 20.25
C MET A 205 5.39 -17.85 19.79
N HIS A 206 5.64 -18.82 20.67
CA HIS A 206 6.40 -20.08 20.42
C HIS A 206 7.58 -20.00 19.41
N PRO A 207 8.51 -19.04 19.56
CA PRO A 207 9.75 -19.02 18.76
C PRO A 207 10.52 -20.34 18.84
N ASP A 208 11.45 -20.58 17.90
CA ASP A 208 12.44 -21.66 18.05
C ASP A 208 13.25 -21.47 19.36
N ASP A 209 12.94 -22.32 20.35
CA ASP A 209 13.51 -22.34 21.71
C ASP A 209 15.05 -22.42 21.75
N ASN A 210 15.70 -22.77 20.64
CA ASN A 210 17.16 -22.74 20.59
C ASN A 210 17.73 -21.31 20.61
N TYR A 211 16.90 -20.30 20.32
CA TYR A 211 17.34 -18.92 20.14
C TYR A 211 16.65 -17.92 21.06
N MET A 212 15.35 -18.05 21.27
CA MET A 212 14.55 -17.12 22.06
C MET A 212 13.42 -17.87 22.76
N ASP A 213 13.18 -17.53 24.03
CA ASP A 213 12.00 -17.98 24.77
C ASP A 213 10.77 -17.16 24.34
N ALA A 214 9.56 -17.71 24.42
CA ALA A 214 8.33 -16.99 24.12
C ALA A 214 8.22 -15.69 24.93
N THR A 215 7.92 -14.58 24.25
CA THR A 215 8.21 -13.25 24.78
C THR A 215 7.01 -12.33 24.70
N VAL A 216 6.72 -11.65 25.81
CA VAL A 216 5.78 -10.52 25.87
C VAL A 216 6.56 -9.21 25.92
N GLY A 217 6.20 -8.26 25.06
CA GLY A 217 6.94 -7.01 24.96
C GLY A 217 6.14 -5.82 24.48
N VAL A 218 6.85 -4.69 24.35
CA VAL A 218 6.30 -3.40 23.96
C VAL A 218 7.31 -2.63 23.11
N VAL A 219 6.83 -1.94 22.08
CA VAL A 219 7.62 -1.01 21.28
C VAL A 219 7.63 0.34 21.98
N LYS A 220 8.83 0.85 22.29
CA LYS A 220 9.03 2.13 22.96
C LYS A 220 9.70 3.17 22.07
N GLY A 221 9.55 4.44 22.45
CA GLY A 221 10.17 5.58 21.77
C GLY A 221 9.39 6.09 20.55
N VAL A 222 8.20 5.54 20.31
CA VAL A 222 7.27 5.90 19.25
C VAL A 222 5.88 6.01 19.87
N ASP A 223 5.12 7.00 19.44
CA ASP A 223 3.69 7.11 19.70
C ASP A 223 2.96 6.57 18.46
N TRP A 224 2.45 5.35 18.56
CA TRP A 224 1.83 4.66 17.42
C TRP A 224 0.49 5.26 17.00
N ASN A 225 -0.14 6.09 17.84
CA ASN A 225 -1.34 6.82 17.47
C ASN A 225 -1.02 8.15 16.76
N ASN A 226 0.26 8.52 16.66
CA ASN A 226 0.70 9.78 16.06
C ASN A 226 2.00 9.57 15.26
N LEU A 227 1.93 8.65 14.29
CA LEU A 227 3.02 8.32 13.39
C LEU A 227 3.20 9.40 12.29
N PRO A 228 4.42 9.62 11.78
CA PRO A 228 4.63 10.47 10.60
C PRO A 228 3.97 9.89 9.35
N ASP A 229 3.80 10.70 8.30
CA ASP A 229 3.19 10.30 7.01
C ASP A 229 3.91 9.13 6.33
N SER A 230 5.22 9.01 6.58
CA SER A 230 6.07 7.92 6.10
C SER A 230 6.84 7.31 7.26
N VAL A 231 6.75 5.99 7.39
CA VAL A 231 7.54 5.17 8.30
C VAL A 231 8.58 4.41 7.46
N PRO A 232 9.87 4.37 7.85
CA PRO A 232 10.86 3.60 7.10
C PRO A 232 10.49 2.12 7.04
N GLU A 233 10.69 1.50 5.87
CA GLU A 233 10.51 0.06 5.72
C GLU A 233 11.68 -0.72 6.33
N LEU A 234 11.38 -1.86 6.96
CA LEU A 234 12.35 -2.81 7.47
C LEU A 234 12.78 -3.76 6.35
N ALA A 235 14.08 -3.87 6.11
CA ALA A 235 14.62 -4.87 5.18
C ALA A 235 14.46 -6.30 5.73
N LEU A 236 14.26 -7.26 4.83
CA LEU A 236 14.22 -8.69 5.17
C LEU A 236 15.46 -9.14 5.96
N PRO A 237 15.32 -10.10 6.90
CA PRO A 237 16.45 -10.64 7.65
C PRO A 237 17.50 -11.31 6.74
N ALA A 238 18.73 -10.81 6.76
CA ALA A 238 19.80 -11.27 5.86
C ALA A 238 20.66 -12.41 6.44
N ASP A 239 20.78 -12.49 7.76
CA ASP A 239 21.62 -13.48 8.44
C ASP A 239 20.92 -14.16 9.63
N LEU A 240 21.55 -15.20 10.18
CA LEU A 240 20.96 -15.99 11.27
C LEU A 240 20.70 -15.13 12.53
N ALA A 241 21.54 -14.14 12.82
CA ALA A 241 21.34 -13.30 14.00
C ALA A 241 20.08 -12.43 13.81
N GLU A 242 19.88 -11.91 12.60
CA GLU A 242 18.66 -11.17 12.28
C GLU A 242 17.41 -12.07 12.29
N LYS A 243 17.50 -13.25 11.69
CA LYS A 243 16.40 -14.22 11.58
C LYS A 243 15.96 -14.86 12.90
N THR A 244 16.75 -14.71 13.95
CA THR A 244 16.49 -15.26 15.29
C THR A 244 16.27 -14.15 16.32
N SER A 245 15.93 -12.94 15.86
CA SER A 245 15.69 -11.78 16.70
C SER A 245 14.47 -10.99 16.25
N ILE A 246 13.81 -10.34 17.19
CA ILE A 246 12.76 -9.35 16.90
C ILE A 246 13.43 -8.08 16.37
N ARG A 247 13.08 -7.65 15.16
CA ARG A 247 13.61 -6.45 14.50
C ARG A 247 12.50 -5.47 14.19
N LEU A 248 12.82 -4.18 14.19
CA LEU A 248 11.89 -3.07 13.94
C LEU A 248 12.56 -2.03 13.05
N SER A 249 11.81 -1.42 12.13
CA SER A 249 12.29 -0.23 11.38
C SER A 249 12.10 1.07 12.16
N TYR A 250 11.11 1.11 13.06
CA TYR A 250 10.74 2.32 13.79
C TYR A 250 10.46 2.00 15.27
N GLY A 251 11.13 2.71 16.18
CA GLY A 251 11.08 2.45 17.62
C GLY A 251 12.08 1.40 18.10
N GLN A 252 11.90 0.92 19.33
CA GLN A 252 12.75 -0.11 19.96
C GLN A 252 11.89 -1.13 20.69
N TYR A 253 12.11 -2.41 20.43
CA TYR A 253 11.43 -3.47 21.18
C TYR A 253 12.00 -3.57 22.60
N GLN A 254 11.11 -3.69 23.58
CA GLN A 254 11.46 -3.97 24.96
C GLN A 254 10.80 -5.26 25.41
N HIS A 255 11.61 -6.25 25.79
CA HIS A 255 11.16 -7.42 26.53
C HIS A 255 10.62 -7.00 27.90
N LEU A 256 9.38 -7.40 28.21
CA LEU A 256 8.80 -7.22 29.54
C LEU A 256 9.06 -8.46 30.38
N PHE A 257 8.66 -9.63 29.89
CA PHE A 257 8.89 -10.93 30.52
C PHE A 257 8.79 -12.04 29.48
N GLN A 258 9.31 -13.21 29.81
CA GLN A 258 9.29 -14.41 28.96
C GLN A 258 8.64 -15.57 29.70
N ASN A 259 8.19 -16.60 28.99
CA ASN A 259 7.72 -17.82 29.64
C ASN A 259 8.80 -18.40 30.56
N GLY A 260 8.39 -19.00 31.68
CA GLY A 260 9.32 -19.53 32.68
C GLY A 260 9.94 -18.49 33.63
N ASP A 261 9.79 -17.19 33.38
CA ASP A 261 10.24 -16.15 34.31
C ASP A 261 9.54 -16.27 35.66
N ALA A 262 10.30 -16.15 36.75
CA ALA A 262 9.76 -16.26 38.10
C ALA A 262 8.86 -15.07 38.45
N LEU A 263 7.64 -15.36 38.91
CA LEU A 263 6.65 -14.35 39.28
C LEU A 263 6.70 -14.02 40.78
N SER A 264 6.37 -12.77 41.14
CA SER A 264 6.53 -12.27 42.52
C SER A 264 5.57 -12.91 43.52
N GLU A 265 4.39 -13.32 43.07
CA GLU A 265 3.39 -14.00 43.91
C GLU A 265 3.55 -15.53 43.90
N GLY A 266 4.59 -16.05 43.21
CA GLY A 266 4.88 -17.47 43.07
C GLY A 266 4.55 -18.01 41.68
N GLY A 267 5.17 -19.14 41.34
CA GLY A 267 5.07 -19.73 40.01
C GLY A 267 5.97 -19.05 38.97
N VAL A 268 5.67 -19.31 37.69
CA VAL A 268 6.37 -18.76 36.53
C VAL A 268 5.38 -18.23 35.49
N ALA A 269 5.80 -17.27 34.68
CA ALA A 269 5.03 -16.80 33.53
C ALA A 269 4.75 -17.96 32.57
N GLY A 270 3.52 -18.06 32.06
CA GLY A 270 3.05 -19.18 31.25
C GLY A 270 2.80 -20.47 32.03
N GLY A 271 3.06 -20.52 33.34
CA GLY A 271 2.81 -21.72 34.14
C GLY A 271 1.32 -22.03 34.27
N ILE A 272 0.89 -23.23 33.84
CA ILE A 272 -0.47 -23.73 34.02
C ILE A 272 -0.50 -24.66 35.23
N TYR A 273 -1.30 -24.31 36.23
CA TYR A 273 -1.37 -25.00 37.52
C TYR A 273 -2.73 -25.65 37.70
N ALA A 274 -2.77 -26.93 38.06
CA ALA A 274 -4.00 -27.66 38.32
C ALA A 274 -4.83 -26.97 39.41
N ALA A 275 -6.12 -26.79 39.16
CA ALA A 275 -7.04 -26.14 40.09
C ALA A 275 -7.36 -27.01 41.31
N ASP A 276 -7.23 -28.34 41.20
CA ASP A 276 -7.58 -29.29 42.25
C ASP A 276 -6.50 -29.42 43.35
N ASP A 277 -5.22 -29.45 42.96
CA ASP A 277 -4.08 -29.69 43.85
C ASP A 277 -2.96 -28.63 43.80
N GLY A 278 -3.02 -27.69 42.85
CA GLY A 278 -2.06 -26.61 42.68
C GLY A 278 -0.72 -27.03 42.04
N GLY A 279 -0.62 -28.24 41.50
CA GLY A 279 0.54 -28.75 40.80
C GLY A 279 0.77 -28.05 39.47
N LEU A 280 2.04 -27.77 39.13
CA LEU A 280 2.40 -27.29 37.78
C LEU A 280 2.21 -28.43 36.78
N LEU A 281 1.35 -28.23 35.78
CA LEU A 281 1.12 -29.17 34.68
C LEU A 281 2.22 -28.98 33.62
N PHE A 282 2.29 -27.77 33.06
CA PHE A 282 3.29 -27.37 32.07
C PHE A 282 3.50 -25.85 32.07
N VAL A 283 4.45 -25.36 31.27
CA VAL A 283 4.71 -23.94 31.04
C VAL A 283 4.42 -23.67 29.57
N SER A 284 3.42 -22.84 29.31
CA SER A 284 3.02 -22.42 27.97
C SER A 284 4.10 -21.57 27.31
N GLU A 285 4.31 -21.80 26.02
CA GLU A 285 5.14 -20.99 25.11
C GLU A 285 4.27 -20.10 24.21
N LYS A 286 2.98 -19.99 24.51
CA LYS A 286 1.98 -19.40 23.62
C LYS A 286 1.32 -18.13 24.18
N PRO A 287 2.08 -17.05 24.48
CA PRO A 287 1.47 -15.79 24.90
C PRO A 287 0.72 -15.16 23.73
N ASP A 288 -0.53 -14.75 23.94
CA ASP A 288 -1.38 -14.18 22.90
C ASP A 288 -1.95 -12.83 23.33
N PHE A 289 -3.27 -12.63 23.36
CA PHE A 289 -3.94 -11.37 23.67
C PHE A 289 -3.31 -10.58 24.83
N ASN A 290 -2.89 -9.35 24.53
CA ASN A 290 -2.43 -8.38 25.52
C ASN A 290 -3.49 -7.33 25.81
N ALA A 291 -3.66 -7.00 27.10
CA ALA A 291 -4.51 -5.89 27.52
C ALA A 291 -3.85 -5.07 28.63
N PHE A 292 -3.54 -3.80 28.35
CA PHE A 292 -3.02 -2.88 29.35
C PHE A 292 -4.13 -2.10 30.05
N VAL A 293 -4.25 -2.29 31.36
CA VAL A 293 -5.27 -1.67 32.20
C VAL A 293 -4.63 -0.63 33.11
N PRO A 294 -4.83 0.67 32.86
CA PRO A 294 -4.16 1.72 33.60
C PRO A 294 -4.68 1.84 35.04
N LEU A 295 -3.75 2.00 35.98
CA LEU A 295 -4.00 2.26 37.40
C LEU A 295 -3.87 3.75 37.77
N ASN A 296 -3.44 4.57 36.82
CA ASN A 296 -3.39 6.02 36.97
C ASN A 296 -3.89 6.74 35.70
N PRO A 297 -4.39 7.98 35.81
CA PRO A 297 -4.93 8.71 34.66
C PRO A 297 -3.90 9.02 33.56
N GLN A 298 -2.61 8.91 33.87
CA GLN A 298 -1.53 9.12 32.90
C GLN A 298 -1.24 7.88 32.05
N GLY A 299 -1.80 6.71 32.39
CA GLY A 299 -1.46 5.44 31.74
C GLY A 299 0.02 5.07 31.87
N THR A 300 0.70 5.57 32.91
CA THR A 300 2.14 5.28 33.14
C THR A 300 2.35 4.15 34.14
N ARG A 301 1.27 3.56 34.64
CA ARG A 301 1.31 2.39 35.53
C ARG A 301 0.03 1.61 35.34
N GLY A 302 0.14 0.30 35.19
CA GLY A 302 -1.03 -0.54 34.91
C GLY A 302 -0.75 -2.03 35.07
N TYR A 303 -1.82 -2.82 34.99
CA TYR A 303 -1.71 -4.26 34.82
C TYR A 303 -1.71 -4.57 33.32
N LEU A 304 -0.70 -5.31 32.86
CA LEU A 304 -0.70 -5.99 31.57
C LEU A 304 -1.24 -7.40 31.80
N TYR A 305 -2.39 -7.68 31.21
CA TYR A 305 -2.92 -9.03 31.12
C TYR A 305 -2.45 -9.66 29.81
N THR A 306 -2.00 -10.91 29.87
CA THR A 306 -1.62 -11.68 28.68
C THR A 306 -2.23 -13.07 28.78
N THR A 307 -2.98 -13.50 27.76
CA THR A 307 -3.50 -14.86 27.64
C THR A 307 -2.39 -15.83 27.23
N TRP A 308 -2.60 -17.11 27.52
CA TRP A 308 -1.71 -18.20 27.14
C TRP A 308 -2.56 -19.27 26.45
N GLU A 309 -2.34 -19.42 25.15
CA GLU A 309 -3.22 -20.02 24.15
C GLU A 309 -3.10 -21.57 24.15
N ASP A 310 -3.36 -22.18 25.30
CA ASP A 310 -3.15 -23.62 25.55
C ASP A 310 -4.41 -24.35 26.03
N ARG A 311 -4.30 -25.68 26.20
CA ARG A 311 -5.38 -26.56 26.71
C ARG A 311 -4.89 -27.33 27.94
N PRO A 312 -5.22 -26.91 29.18
CA PRO A 312 -5.95 -25.69 29.56
C PRO A 312 -5.15 -24.40 29.34
N ALA A 313 -5.89 -23.31 29.13
CA ALA A 313 -5.32 -21.99 28.90
C ALA A 313 -4.92 -21.28 30.21
N GLY A 314 -4.13 -20.22 30.08
CA GLY A 314 -3.70 -19.38 31.20
C GLY A 314 -3.97 -17.90 30.97
N ILE A 315 -3.96 -17.12 32.05
CA ILE A 315 -3.90 -15.66 31.99
C ILE A 315 -2.84 -15.20 32.98
N SER A 316 -1.87 -14.41 32.53
CA SER A 316 -0.94 -13.70 33.41
C SER A 316 -1.44 -12.28 33.70
N GLN A 317 -1.12 -11.77 34.89
CA GLN A 317 -1.38 -10.38 35.29
C GLN A 317 -0.09 -9.77 35.83
N ILE A 318 0.52 -8.88 35.05
CA ILE A 318 1.83 -8.29 35.33
C ILE A 318 1.70 -6.79 35.60
N LEU A 319 2.17 -6.34 36.76
CA LEU A 319 2.20 -4.92 37.10
C LEU A 319 3.42 -4.25 36.47
N ILE A 320 3.19 -3.27 35.60
CA ILE A 320 4.25 -2.50 34.93
C ILE A 320 4.12 -1.00 35.22
N GLU A 321 5.25 -0.28 35.22
CA GLU A 321 5.31 1.17 35.42
C GLU A 321 6.35 1.82 34.50
N TRP A 322 5.98 2.91 33.83
CA TRP A 322 6.87 3.67 32.96
C TRP A 322 7.93 4.42 33.76
N ASN A 323 9.19 4.13 33.48
CA ASN A 323 10.34 4.78 34.08
C ASN A 323 10.89 5.84 33.13
N SER A 324 10.47 7.09 33.31
CA SER A 324 10.88 8.22 32.46
C SER A 324 12.38 8.51 32.49
N ALA A 325 13.11 8.07 33.53
CA ALA A 325 14.55 8.29 33.63
C ALA A 325 15.34 7.26 32.79
N ALA A 326 14.82 6.03 32.70
CA ALA A 326 15.40 4.95 31.92
C ALA A 326 14.83 4.87 30.48
N ASN A 327 13.72 5.55 30.21
CA ASN A 327 12.96 5.46 28.96
C ASN A 327 12.61 3.99 28.65
N SER A 328 11.98 3.34 29.63
CA SER A 328 11.58 1.93 29.61
C SER A 328 10.46 1.65 30.59
N TRP A 329 9.75 0.53 30.39
CA TRP A 329 8.81 -0.02 31.36
C TRP A 329 9.52 -0.88 32.42
N ASP A 330 9.24 -0.67 33.69
CA ASP A 330 9.70 -1.52 34.79
C ASP A 330 8.63 -2.58 35.10
N VAL A 331 9.01 -3.86 35.13
CA VAL A 331 8.16 -4.94 35.65
C VAL A 331 8.29 -5.00 37.17
N LEU A 332 7.20 -4.72 37.87
CA LEU A 332 7.20 -4.57 39.33
C LEU A 332 6.76 -5.84 40.08
N GLY A 333 6.07 -6.75 39.40
CA GLY A 333 5.58 -8.01 39.95
C GLY A 333 4.46 -8.58 39.09
N GLY A 334 4.03 -9.81 39.40
CA GLY A 334 2.98 -10.48 38.64
C GLY A 334 2.59 -11.84 39.22
N MET A 335 1.54 -12.42 38.62
CA MET A 335 0.98 -13.73 38.96
C MET A 335 0.30 -14.37 37.74
N MET A 336 0.18 -15.69 37.75
CA MET A 336 -0.80 -16.39 36.93
C MET A 336 -2.17 -16.33 37.63
N ARG A 337 -3.23 -16.12 36.86
CA ARG A 337 -4.61 -16.01 37.33
C ARG A 337 -5.18 -17.40 37.58
N ASP A 338 -5.98 -17.51 38.65
CA ASP A 338 -6.80 -18.68 38.92
C ASP A 338 -8.07 -18.63 38.06
N LEU A 339 -8.21 -19.58 37.13
CA LEU A 339 -9.35 -19.69 36.22
C LEU A 339 -10.39 -20.71 36.73
N SER A 340 -10.22 -21.32 37.91
CA SER A 340 -11.11 -22.38 38.39
C SER A 340 -12.56 -21.92 38.57
N ALA A 341 -12.78 -20.62 38.80
CA ALA A 341 -14.10 -20.03 38.97
C ALA A 341 -14.97 -20.04 37.70
N ILE A 342 -14.35 -20.25 36.53
CA ILE A 342 -15.01 -20.35 35.22
C ILE A 342 -14.81 -21.73 34.56
N GLY A 343 -14.41 -22.74 35.34
CA GLY A 343 -14.13 -24.08 34.83
C GLY A 343 -12.82 -24.21 34.06
N GLY A 344 -11.85 -23.31 34.29
CA GLY A 344 -10.66 -23.21 33.44
C GLY A 344 -10.90 -22.42 32.16
N GLY A 345 -9.84 -22.21 31.38
CA GLY A 345 -9.92 -21.63 30.04
C GLY A 345 -9.51 -22.66 28.99
N TRP A 346 -9.98 -22.47 27.77
CA TRP A 346 -9.69 -23.32 26.62
C TRP A 346 -9.17 -22.46 25.49
N VAL A 347 -7.89 -22.61 25.12
CA VAL A 347 -7.26 -21.94 23.97
C VAL A 347 -7.58 -20.45 23.96
N LEU A 348 -7.07 -19.72 24.96
CA LEU A 348 -7.34 -18.29 25.04
C LEU A 348 -6.50 -17.54 23.99
N CYS A 349 -7.06 -17.34 22.79
CA CYS A 349 -6.42 -16.74 21.63
C CYS A 349 -6.35 -15.21 21.76
N PHE A 350 -6.71 -14.48 20.70
CA PHE A 350 -6.74 -13.03 20.65
C PHE A 350 -7.89 -12.45 21.51
N GLY A 351 -8.11 -11.14 21.41
CA GLY A 351 -9.06 -10.44 22.26
C GLY A 351 -9.13 -8.95 22.00
N THR A 352 -9.97 -8.26 22.76
CA THR A 352 -10.12 -6.80 22.67
C THR A 352 -10.29 -6.14 24.03
N MET A 353 -10.15 -4.82 24.06
CA MET A 353 -10.59 -4.00 25.19
C MET A 353 -12.02 -3.50 24.93
N SER A 354 -12.93 -3.71 25.88
CA SER A 354 -14.26 -3.10 25.80
C SER A 354 -14.19 -1.56 25.89
N PRO A 355 -15.20 -0.82 25.39
CA PRO A 355 -15.26 0.63 25.54
C PRO A 355 -15.22 1.13 27.00
N TRP A 356 -15.59 0.29 27.96
CA TRP A 356 -15.53 0.59 29.40
C TRP A 356 -14.23 0.11 30.08
N GLY A 357 -13.23 -0.33 29.31
CA GLY A 357 -11.88 -0.61 29.78
C GLY A 357 -11.72 -1.95 30.49
N THR A 358 -12.48 -2.97 30.06
CA THR A 358 -12.31 -4.36 30.53
C THR A 358 -11.78 -5.26 29.41
N PRO A 359 -10.73 -6.06 29.66
CA PRO A 359 -10.27 -7.05 28.71
C PRO A 359 -11.33 -8.11 28.41
N LEU A 360 -11.46 -8.47 27.12
CA LEU A 360 -12.28 -9.56 26.60
C LEU A 360 -11.33 -10.56 25.91
N ALA A 361 -11.07 -11.70 26.56
CA ALA A 361 -10.29 -12.79 25.99
C ALA A 361 -11.23 -13.81 25.33
N SER A 362 -10.74 -14.55 24.34
CA SER A 362 -11.60 -15.42 23.53
C SER A 362 -11.17 -16.87 23.66
N GLU A 363 -12.12 -17.77 23.92
CA GLU A 363 -11.85 -19.22 23.82
C GLU A 363 -12.03 -19.67 22.37
N GLU A 364 -10.94 -20.19 21.80
CA GLU A 364 -10.80 -20.60 20.40
C GLU A 364 -10.64 -22.14 20.32
N LEU A 365 -10.53 -22.72 19.11
CA LEU A 365 -10.53 -24.16 18.82
C LEU A 365 -11.44 -24.98 19.75
N TYR A 366 -12.67 -24.51 19.94
CA TYR A 366 -13.69 -25.19 20.71
C TYR A 366 -14.04 -26.53 20.04
N PHE A 367 -14.53 -27.49 20.81
CA PHE A 367 -14.89 -28.79 20.25
C PHE A 367 -16.23 -28.71 19.53
N ASP A 368 -16.16 -28.70 18.20
CA ASP A 368 -17.23 -28.55 17.22
C ASP A 368 -18.12 -29.79 17.12
N ASP A 369 -17.50 -30.97 17.07
CA ASP A 369 -18.20 -32.26 17.01
C ASP A 369 -18.53 -32.81 18.39
N THR A 370 -19.33 -32.10 19.19
CA THR A 370 -19.65 -32.45 20.60
C THR A 370 -20.04 -33.91 20.83
N GLU A 371 -20.63 -34.59 19.84
CA GLU A 371 -20.93 -36.04 19.88
C GLU A 371 -19.70 -36.93 20.17
N ASN A 372 -18.51 -36.47 19.82
CA ASN A 372 -17.25 -37.20 19.98
C ASN A 372 -16.50 -36.83 21.28
N TRP A 373 -16.98 -35.87 22.07
CA TRP A 373 -16.23 -35.37 23.24
C TRP A 373 -15.90 -36.47 24.23
N ASN A 374 -16.91 -37.31 24.54
CA ASN A 374 -16.76 -38.43 25.45
C ASN A 374 -16.31 -39.74 24.78
N ASP A 375 -15.97 -39.72 23.49
CA ASP A 375 -15.39 -40.88 22.80
C ASP A 375 -13.91 -41.06 23.20
N PRO A 376 -13.56 -42.11 23.96
CA PRO A 376 -12.18 -42.35 24.37
C PRO A 376 -11.25 -42.75 23.22
N THR A 377 -11.77 -42.89 22.00
CA THR A 377 -11.03 -43.23 20.78
C THR A 377 -10.87 -42.08 19.80
N TYR A 378 -11.46 -40.91 20.10
CA TYR A 378 -11.33 -39.71 19.27
C TYR A 378 -9.86 -39.24 19.26
N SER A 379 -9.39 -38.71 18.12
CA SER A 379 -7.96 -38.42 17.91
C SER A 379 -7.42 -37.35 18.87
N TYR A 380 -8.27 -36.44 19.33
CA TYR A 380 -7.91 -35.34 20.24
C TYR A 380 -8.34 -35.59 21.69
N HIS A 381 -8.64 -36.84 22.06
CA HIS A 381 -9.11 -37.17 23.43
C HIS A 381 -8.11 -36.80 24.55
N SER A 382 -6.84 -36.54 24.21
CA SER A 382 -5.81 -36.11 25.16
C SER A 382 -6.14 -34.80 25.86
N ASP A 383 -6.81 -33.89 25.16
CA ASP A 383 -6.98 -32.52 25.63
C ASP A 383 -8.05 -32.48 26.73
N GLN A 384 -9.09 -33.31 26.62
CA GLN A 384 -10.07 -33.52 27.67
C GLN A 384 -9.45 -34.18 28.90
N VAL A 385 -8.46 -35.06 28.72
CA VAL A 385 -7.74 -35.70 29.84
C VAL A 385 -6.86 -34.70 30.57
N GLU A 386 -6.16 -33.82 29.83
CA GLU A 386 -5.33 -32.79 30.45
C GLU A 386 -6.17 -31.73 31.19
N LEU A 387 -7.33 -31.39 30.64
CA LEU A 387 -8.32 -30.56 31.31
C LEU A 387 -8.97 -31.27 32.51
N GLU A 388 -9.24 -32.57 32.42
CA GLU A 388 -9.69 -33.39 33.56
C GLU A 388 -8.64 -33.39 34.68
N ASP A 389 -7.36 -33.50 34.35
CA ASP A 389 -6.25 -33.41 35.31
C ASP A 389 -6.15 -32.01 35.93
N TYR A 390 -6.44 -30.95 35.18
CA TYR A 390 -6.52 -29.58 35.72
C TYR A 390 -7.71 -29.38 36.68
N LEU A 391 -8.89 -29.90 36.34
CA LEU A 391 -10.12 -29.70 37.12
C LEU A 391 -10.29 -30.70 38.27
N GLY A 392 -9.71 -31.88 38.16
CA GLY A 392 -9.95 -33.04 39.03
C GLY A 392 -11.26 -33.79 38.72
N TYR A 393 -11.94 -33.47 37.62
CA TYR A 393 -13.14 -34.16 37.12
C TYR A 393 -13.28 -33.99 35.60
N TYR A 394 -13.95 -34.93 34.95
CA TYR A 394 -14.14 -34.91 33.50
C TYR A 394 -14.93 -33.67 33.04
N PRO A 395 -14.40 -32.87 32.10
CA PRO A 395 -14.99 -31.59 31.70
C PRO A 395 -16.27 -31.74 30.85
N ASN A 396 -17.19 -30.77 30.97
CA ASN A 396 -18.36 -30.61 30.11
C ASN A 396 -17.96 -29.74 28.88
N PRO A 397 -18.16 -30.19 27.63
CA PRO A 397 -17.75 -29.43 26.45
C PRO A 397 -18.45 -28.07 26.33
N TYR A 398 -19.67 -27.97 26.85
CA TYR A 398 -20.49 -26.76 26.80
C TYR A 398 -20.06 -25.69 27.82
N ASP A 399 -19.04 -25.94 28.64
CA ASP A 399 -18.43 -24.90 29.47
C ASP A 399 -17.47 -24.00 28.67
N TYR A 400 -17.07 -24.37 27.45
CA TYR A 400 -16.00 -23.72 26.68
C TYR A 400 -16.45 -23.22 25.31
N GLY A 401 -15.72 -22.26 24.74
CA GLY A 401 -15.99 -21.61 23.44
C GLY A 401 -16.71 -20.28 23.60
N TYR A 402 -16.36 -19.51 24.63
CA TYR A 402 -16.98 -18.23 24.96
C TYR A 402 -15.96 -17.10 25.13
N ILE A 403 -16.44 -15.87 24.98
CA ILE A 403 -15.72 -14.67 25.40
C ILE A 403 -15.67 -14.59 26.94
N VAL A 404 -14.47 -14.39 27.49
CA VAL A 404 -14.18 -14.23 28.91
C VAL A 404 -13.82 -12.78 29.21
N GLU A 405 -14.69 -12.07 29.95
CA GLU A 405 -14.41 -10.71 30.42
C GLU A 405 -13.69 -10.73 31.77
N ILE A 406 -12.62 -9.94 31.88
CA ILE A 406 -11.96 -9.65 33.16
C ILE A 406 -12.58 -8.39 33.77
N LYS A 407 -13.62 -8.56 34.60
CA LYS A 407 -14.27 -7.46 35.31
C LYS A 407 -13.42 -6.97 36.48
N ASN A 408 -13.58 -5.69 36.81
CA ASN A 408 -12.77 -5.00 37.84
C ASN A 408 -11.25 -5.18 37.63
N PRO A 409 -10.73 -4.98 36.40
CA PRO A 409 -9.37 -5.39 36.03
C PRO A 409 -8.27 -4.51 36.66
N ALA A 410 -8.64 -3.35 37.23
CA ALA A 410 -7.73 -2.53 38.01
C ALA A 410 -7.41 -3.13 39.40
N THR A 411 -7.91 -4.32 39.72
CA THR A 411 -7.68 -5.00 41.00
C THR A 411 -6.89 -6.30 40.81
N ALA A 412 -6.13 -6.67 41.85
CA ALA A 412 -5.41 -7.94 41.86
C ALA A 412 -6.32 -9.19 41.92
N SER A 413 -7.64 -9.04 42.06
CA SER A 413 -8.57 -10.18 42.14
C SER A 413 -9.49 -10.32 40.95
N GLY A 414 -9.57 -9.34 40.03
CA GLY A 414 -10.49 -9.25 38.87
C GLY A 414 -11.39 -10.45 38.58
N ASP A 415 -12.70 -10.22 38.55
CA ASP A 415 -13.71 -11.27 38.41
C ASP A 415 -13.81 -11.72 36.94
N LEU A 416 -13.71 -13.01 36.69
CA LEU A 416 -13.84 -13.58 35.35
C LEU A 416 -15.32 -13.91 35.07
N VAL A 417 -15.81 -13.53 33.89
CA VAL A 417 -17.20 -13.77 33.47
C VAL A 417 -17.22 -14.31 32.04
N LYS A 418 -17.84 -15.48 31.83
CA LYS A 418 -18.13 -16.02 30.49
C LYS A 418 -19.41 -15.38 29.92
N HIS A 419 -19.32 -14.84 28.70
CA HIS A 419 -20.44 -14.21 27.98
C HIS A 419 -21.13 -15.21 27.06
N MET A 420 -21.81 -16.17 27.67
CA MET A 420 -22.50 -17.25 26.98
C MET A 420 -23.58 -16.78 26.00
N ALA A 421 -24.18 -15.61 26.23
CA ALA A 421 -25.17 -15.01 25.33
C ALA A 421 -24.62 -14.64 23.94
N MET A 422 -23.29 -14.61 23.77
CA MET A 422 -22.63 -14.37 22.48
C MET A 422 -22.49 -15.63 21.61
N GLY A 423 -23.00 -16.78 22.07
CA GLY A 423 -22.88 -18.04 21.35
C GLY A 423 -21.58 -18.78 21.63
N ARG A 424 -21.57 -20.07 21.25
CA ARG A 424 -20.47 -21.00 21.49
C ARG A 424 -19.85 -21.42 20.17
N PHE A 425 -18.63 -20.95 19.92
CA PHE A 425 -17.84 -21.28 18.73
C PHE A 425 -16.35 -20.96 18.96
N SER A 426 -15.54 -20.95 17.90
CA SER A 426 -14.10 -20.75 17.97
C SER A 426 -13.80 -19.25 17.92
N HIS A 427 -14.05 -18.54 19.03
CA HIS A 427 -13.94 -17.09 19.01
C HIS A 427 -12.48 -16.68 18.88
N GLU A 428 -12.17 -15.93 17.83
CA GLU A 428 -10.88 -15.26 17.74
C GLU A 428 -10.88 -13.97 18.57
N ASN A 429 -11.81 -13.05 18.28
CA ASN A 429 -12.10 -11.94 19.17
C ASN A 429 -13.53 -11.39 19.08
N ALA A 430 -13.86 -10.54 20.07
CA ALA A 430 -15.13 -9.84 20.16
C ALA A 430 -14.92 -8.32 20.06
N GLN A 431 -15.31 -7.71 18.95
CA GLN A 431 -15.24 -6.25 18.80
C GLN A 431 -16.54 -5.59 19.26
N VAL A 432 -16.52 -5.00 20.45
CA VAL A 432 -17.64 -4.20 20.98
C VAL A 432 -17.62 -2.81 20.33
N MET A 433 -18.75 -2.41 19.74
CA MET A 433 -18.92 -1.13 19.07
C MET A 433 -19.25 0.00 20.07
N PRO A 434 -19.06 1.29 19.71
CA PRO A 434 -19.23 2.41 20.64
C PRO A 434 -20.66 2.72 21.10
N ASP A 435 -21.69 1.97 20.68
CA ASP A 435 -23.00 1.99 21.35
C ASP A 435 -23.02 1.18 22.65
N ASP A 436 -21.90 0.54 23.02
CA ASP A 436 -21.75 -0.37 24.15
C ASP A 436 -22.71 -1.58 24.08
N ARG A 437 -23.21 -1.93 22.89
CA ARG A 437 -24.23 -2.98 22.71
C ARG A 437 -23.91 -3.94 21.57
N THR A 438 -23.55 -3.41 20.41
CA THR A 438 -23.32 -4.20 19.21
C THR A 438 -21.93 -4.80 19.27
N VAL A 439 -21.82 -6.10 19.02
CA VAL A 439 -20.56 -6.85 19.07
C VAL A 439 -20.44 -7.67 17.80
N TYR A 440 -19.31 -7.54 17.11
CA TYR A 440 -18.93 -8.40 15.99
C TYR A 440 -17.97 -9.48 16.47
N LEU A 441 -18.20 -10.71 16.04
CA LEU A 441 -17.52 -11.91 16.54
C LEU A 441 -17.03 -12.72 15.33
N SER A 442 -15.71 -12.88 15.22
CA SER A 442 -15.09 -13.77 14.24
C SER A 442 -14.95 -15.19 14.79
N ASP A 443 -14.84 -16.14 13.88
CA ASP A 443 -14.91 -17.58 14.16
C ASP A 443 -13.76 -18.31 13.44
N ASP A 444 -12.65 -18.59 14.13
CA ASP A 444 -11.48 -19.23 13.52
C ASP A 444 -11.69 -20.75 13.39
N GLY A 445 -11.74 -21.24 12.15
CA GLY A 445 -11.86 -22.65 11.85
C GLY A 445 -12.17 -22.91 10.38
N TYR A 446 -12.66 -24.11 10.11
CA TYR A 446 -13.19 -24.50 8.81
C TYR A 446 -14.72 -24.49 8.87
N ASP A 447 -15.37 -24.10 7.77
CA ASP A 447 -16.83 -24.09 7.62
C ASP A 447 -17.52 -23.29 8.74
N THR A 448 -17.14 -22.01 8.82
CA THR A 448 -17.43 -21.11 9.94
C THR A 448 -18.40 -20.00 9.59
N VAL A 449 -18.91 -19.34 10.63
CA VAL A 449 -20.00 -18.35 10.50
C VAL A 449 -19.57 -17.02 11.12
N LEU A 450 -19.81 -15.91 10.42
CA LEU A 450 -19.63 -14.58 11.00
C LEU A 450 -20.83 -14.22 11.88
N PHE A 451 -20.60 -13.91 13.16
CA PHE A 451 -21.65 -13.61 14.12
C PHE A 451 -21.70 -12.13 14.51
N LYS A 452 -22.91 -11.71 14.94
CA LYS A 452 -23.16 -10.43 15.57
C LYS A 452 -24.03 -10.61 16.80
N PHE A 453 -23.67 -9.99 17.90
CA PHE A 453 -24.47 -9.95 19.11
C PHE A 453 -24.93 -8.52 19.42
N VAL A 454 -26.14 -8.35 19.93
CA VAL A 454 -26.65 -7.06 20.38
C VAL A 454 -27.14 -7.20 21.82
N ALA A 455 -26.43 -6.56 22.75
CA ALA A 455 -26.77 -6.57 24.16
C ALA A 455 -28.11 -5.88 24.45
N ASP A 456 -28.89 -6.41 25.38
CA ASP A 456 -30.14 -5.79 25.84
C ASP A 456 -29.91 -4.42 26.50
N THR A 457 -28.80 -4.30 27.23
CA THR A 457 -28.42 -3.10 27.97
C THR A 457 -27.00 -2.67 27.61
N ALA A 458 -26.84 -1.40 27.26
CA ALA A 458 -25.53 -0.80 26.98
C ALA A 458 -24.57 -1.00 28.17
N GLY A 459 -23.37 -1.52 27.89
CA GLY A 459 -22.34 -1.81 28.89
C GLY A 459 -22.56 -3.09 29.70
N ASP A 460 -23.53 -3.92 29.33
CA ASP A 460 -23.79 -5.21 29.97
C ASP A 460 -24.03 -6.31 28.94
N LEU A 461 -22.98 -7.10 28.73
CA LEU A 461 -22.94 -8.19 27.76
C LEU A 461 -23.63 -9.48 28.25
N GLY A 462 -24.22 -9.49 29.45
CA GLY A 462 -24.78 -10.70 30.06
C GLY A 462 -26.12 -11.19 29.50
N ALA A 463 -26.77 -10.41 28.63
CA ALA A 463 -28.02 -10.76 27.97
C ALA A 463 -28.19 -9.98 26.66
N GLY A 464 -28.80 -10.61 25.64
CA GLY A 464 -29.04 -9.97 24.36
C GLY A 464 -29.47 -10.96 23.29
N THR A 465 -29.33 -10.55 22.03
CA THR A 465 -29.75 -11.31 20.85
C THR A 465 -28.54 -11.67 19.99
N LEU A 466 -28.42 -12.93 19.60
CA LEU A 466 -27.40 -13.45 18.70
C LEU A 466 -27.93 -13.49 17.25
N TYR A 467 -27.08 -13.10 16.31
CA TYR A 467 -27.33 -13.08 14.87
C TYR A 467 -26.19 -13.75 14.11
N ALA A 468 -26.51 -14.37 12.98
CA ALA A 468 -25.54 -14.94 12.04
C ALA A 468 -25.64 -14.21 10.68
N ALA A 469 -24.51 -14.06 9.98
CA ALA A 469 -24.47 -13.44 8.67
C ALA A 469 -24.97 -14.40 7.57
N LYS A 470 -25.79 -13.89 6.67
CA LYS A 470 -26.06 -14.47 5.35
C LYS A 470 -25.49 -13.51 4.32
N VAL A 471 -24.59 -13.99 3.47
CA VAL A 471 -23.95 -13.15 2.47
C VAL A 471 -24.45 -13.41 1.07
N THR A 472 -24.25 -12.42 0.20
CA THR A 472 -24.45 -12.54 -1.24
C THR A 472 -23.22 -11.98 -1.93
N GLN A 473 -22.48 -12.85 -2.61
CA GLN A 473 -21.30 -12.50 -3.40
C GLN A 473 -21.64 -11.63 -4.61
N ASP A 474 -20.70 -10.75 -4.99
CA ASP A 474 -20.76 -10.00 -6.25
C ASP A 474 -20.71 -10.92 -7.49
N ASP A 475 -20.99 -10.35 -8.67
CA ASP A 475 -20.85 -11.04 -9.97
C ASP A 475 -19.38 -11.13 -10.41
N SER A 476 -18.53 -11.67 -9.53
CA SER A 476 -17.11 -11.98 -9.72
C SER A 476 -16.72 -13.12 -8.78
N SER A 477 -15.73 -13.92 -9.16
CA SER A 477 -15.13 -14.95 -8.32
C SER A 477 -13.67 -14.64 -7.99
N ASP A 478 -13.16 -13.44 -8.30
CA ASP A 478 -11.79 -13.08 -7.98
C ASP A 478 -11.70 -12.61 -6.52
N SER A 479 -11.05 -13.40 -5.64
CA SER A 479 -10.93 -13.06 -4.21
C SER A 479 -10.22 -11.73 -3.96
N ALA A 480 -9.39 -11.23 -4.89
CA ALA A 480 -8.72 -9.95 -4.74
C ALA A 480 -9.66 -8.74 -4.87
N THR A 481 -10.83 -8.91 -5.49
CA THR A 481 -11.75 -7.81 -5.84
C THR A 481 -13.20 -8.05 -5.44
N THR A 482 -13.58 -9.29 -5.17
CA THR A 482 -14.97 -9.69 -4.89
C THR A 482 -15.38 -9.35 -3.45
N GLY A 483 -16.47 -8.59 -3.31
CA GLY A 483 -17.09 -8.32 -2.01
C GLY A 483 -18.41 -9.05 -1.81
N PHE A 484 -19.01 -8.82 -0.64
CA PHE A 484 -20.21 -9.51 -0.18
C PHE A 484 -21.20 -8.54 0.47
N ASP A 485 -22.45 -8.58 0.02
CA ASP A 485 -23.57 -7.95 0.71
C ASP A 485 -24.01 -8.81 1.90
N VAL A 486 -24.37 -8.19 3.04
CA VAL A 486 -24.63 -8.89 4.31
C VAL A 486 -26.07 -8.67 4.79
N GLU A 487 -26.78 -9.78 5.04
CA GLU A 487 -28.01 -9.85 5.82
C GLU A 487 -27.75 -10.50 7.18
N TRP A 488 -28.36 -9.99 8.25
CA TRP A 488 -28.21 -10.55 9.60
C TRP A 488 -29.44 -11.34 10.01
N LEU A 489 -29.31 -12.67 10.10
CA LEU A 489 -30.37 -13.58 10.52
C LEU A 489 -30.41 -13.67 12.05
N GLU A 490 -31.57 -13.35 12.63
CA GLU A 490 -31.78 -13.45 14.08
C GLU A 490 -31.89 -14.91 14.52
N MET A 491 -30.98 -15.38 15.38
CA MET A 491 -31.02 -16.74 15.92
C MET A 491 -31.98 -16.80 17.11
N ALA A 492 -31.56 -16.28 18.27
CA ALA A 492 -32.34 -16.28 19.50
C ALA A 492 -31.87 -15.18 20.47
N SER A 493 -32.64 -14.95 21.54
CA SER A 493 -32.27 -14.05 22.65
C SER A 493 -32.27 -14.79 23.98
N SER A 494 -31.24 -14.61 24.79
CA SER A 494 -31.14 -15.23 26.12
C SER A 494 -30.16 -14.47 27.02
N SER A 495 -29.78 -15.07 28.15
CA SER A 495 -28.87 -14.50 29.14
C SER A 495 -27.87 -15.54 29.61
N ASN A 496 -26.69 -15.11 30.07
CA ASN A 496 -25.66 -16.02 30.59
C ASN A 496 -26.20 -16.94 31.70
N SER A 497 -27.13 -16.45 32.52
CA SER A 497 -27.73 -17.25 33.59
C SER A 497 -28.62 -18.38 33.07
N GLU A 498 -29.40 -18.12 32.02
CA GLU A 498 -30.30 -19.13 31.44
C GLU A 498 -29.51 -20.15 30.63
N ILE A 499 -28.50 -19.70 29.89
CA ILE A 499 -27.61 -20.57 29.14
C ILE A 499 -26.79 -21.44 30.10
N GLY A 500 -26.28 -20.86 31.20
CA GLY A 500 -25.63 -21.65 32.25
C GLY A 500 -26.53 -22.74 32.84
N ASP A 501 -27.81 -22.45 33.08
CA ASP A 501 -28.79 -23.47 33.51
C ASP A 501 -29.00 -24.58 32.45
N TRP A 502 -28.76 -24.31 31.15
CA TRP A 502 -28.74 -25.33 30.11
C TRP A 502 -27.45 -26.13 30.09
N VAL A 503 -26.29 -25.48 30.21
CA VAL A 503 -24.97 -26.12 30.29
C VAL A 503 -24.92 -27.13 31.45
N ASP A 504 -25.39 -26.74 32.64
CA ASP A 504 -25.45 -27.57 33.85
C ASP A 504 -26.25 -28.87 33.64
N GLN A 505 -27.11 -28.96 32.62
CA GLN A 505 -27.89 -30.18 32.33
C GLN A 505 -27.04 -31.28 31.68
N TYR A 506 -25.88 -30.93 31.14
CA TYR A 506 -24.92 -31.84 30.51
C TYR A 506 -23.76 -32.22 31.46
N ASP A 507 -23.81 -31.74 32.71
CA ASP A 507 -22.83 -32.11 33.73
C ASP A 507 -22.87 -33.60 34.10
N GLY A 508 -21.69 -34.15 34.35
CA GLY A 508 -21.52 -35.53 34.78
C GLY A 508 -21.61 -36.56 33.65
N ILE A 509 -21.73 -36.12 32.39
CA ILE A 509 -21.46 -36.96 31.22
C ILE A 509 -19.95 -37.24 31.18
N THR A 510 -19.59 -38.51 31.03
CA THR A 510 -18.20 -38.97 31.03
C THR A 510 -17.94 -39.95 29.89
N VAL A 511 -16.69 -40.38 29.74
CA VAL A 511 -16.31 -41.51 28.86
C VAL A 511 -17.07 -42.80 29.15
N SER A 512 -17.69 -42.94 30.34
CA SER A 512 -18.49 -44.11 30.68
C SER A 512 -19.90 -44.09 30.08
N ASP A 513 -20.37 -42.93 29.65
CA ASP A 513 -21.67 -42.70 29.02
C ASP A 513 -21.60 -42.83 27.49
N TYR A 514 -20.39 -42.81 26.93
CA TYR A 514 -20.17 -42.96 25.49
C TYR A 514 -20.70 -44.31 24.98
N ALA A 515 -21.49 -44.23 23.91
CA ALA A 515 -21.99 -45.38 23.18
C ALA A 515 -21.91 -45.09 21.67
N ASN A 516 -21.10 -45.86 20.95
CA ASN A 516 -20.88 -45.69 19.52
C ASN A 516 -22.19 -45.55 18.72
N GLY A 517 -22.36 -44.41 18.03
CA GLY A 517 -23.55 -44.07 17.25
C GLY A 517 -24.71 -43.51 18.08
N GLN A 518 -24.47 -43.13 19.33
CA GLN A 518 -25.36 -42.32 20.15
C GLN A 518 -24.66 -41.00 20.47
N ASN A 519 -25.41 -39.91 20.52
CA ASN A 519 -24.92 -38.61 20.95
C ASN A 519 -25.42 -38.36 22.39
N SER A 520 -24.50 -37.97 23.28
CA SER A 520 -24.79 -37.66 24.69
C SER A 520 -25.23 -36.21 24.90
N TYR A 521 -25.08 -35.38 23.87
CA TYR A 521 -25.29 -33.95 23.83
C TYR A 521 -26.45 -33.61 22.86
N ILE A 522 -26.52 -32.37 22.37
CA ILE A 522 -27.56 -31.93 21.43
C ILE A 522 -27.44 -32.71 20.12
N THR A 523 -28.55 -33.31 19.68
CA THR A 523 -28.59 -34.12 18.46
C THR A 523 -28.90 -33.28 17.21
N GLU A 524 -28.48 -33.75 16.04
CA GLU A 524 -28.84 -33.14 14.74
C GLU A 524 -30.37 -33.02 14.53
N SER A 525 -31.15 -33.97 15.09
CA SER A 525 -32.62 -33.89 15.07
C SER A 525 -33.14 -32.72 15.90
N GLU A 526 -32.56 -32.45 17.07
CA GLU A 526 -32.95 -31.30 17.89
C GLU A 526 -32.57 -29.97 17.23
N ILE A 527 -31.45 -29.94 16.51
CA ILE A 527 -31.03 -28.77 15.73
C ILE A 527 -32.00 -28.50 14.59
N ASN A 528 -32.37 -29.56 13.85
CA ASN A 528 -33.37 -29.49 12.80
C ASN A 528 -34.73 -29.03 13.32
N ASP A 529 -35.26 -29.68 14.38
CA ASP A 529 -36.53 -29.30 15.02
C ASP A 529 -36.54 -27.83 15.46
N TRP A 530 -35.42 -27.32 15.99
CA TRP A 530 -35.29 -25.90 16.35
C TRP A 530 -35.40 -24.99 15.12
N ALA A 531 -34.68 -25.31 14.05
CA ALA A 531 -34.68 -24.53 12.81
C ALA A 531 -36.04 -24.58 12.09
N GLU A 532 -36.70 -25.74 12.02
CA GLU A 532 -38.05 -25.89 11.45
C GLU A 532 -39.07 -24.99 12.14
N GLY A 533 -39.08 -25.01 13.48
CA GLY A 533 -39.95 -24.14 14.28
C GLY A 533 -39.66 -22.66 14.05
N ARG A 534 -38.39 -22.30 13.84
CA ARG A 534 -37.93 -20.92 13.63
C ARG A 534 -38.29 -20.39 12.24
N LEU A 535 -38.08 -21.19 11.20
CA LEU A 535 -38.37 -20.86 9.80
C LEU A 535 -39.83 -21.09 9.43
N ASN A 536 -40.56 -21.88 10.23
CA ASN A 536 -41.88 -22.40 9.90
C ASN A 536 -41.85 -23.12 8.53
N ASP A 537 -40.87 -24.00 8.36
CA ASP A 537 -40.66 -24.82 7.16
C ASP A 537 -40.29 -26.26 7.56
N ASP A 538 -40.63 -27.22 6.71
CA ASP A 538 -40.35 -28.66 6.87
C ASP A 538 -39.01 -28.95 6.17
N LEU A 539 -37.93 -28.93 6.95
CA LEU A 539 -36.56 -28.93 6.44
C LEU A 539 -36.09 -30.35 6.10
N ASP A 540 -36.56 -31.37 6.81
CA ASP A 540 -36.16 -32.77 6.59
C ASP A 540 -37.10 -33.55 5.65
N GLY A 541 -38.27 -32.98 5.34
CA GLY A 541 -39.26 -33.53 4.41
C GLY A 541 -40.08 -34.68 4.98
N ASP A 542 -40.14 -34.85 6.30
CA ASP A 542 -40.91 -35.90 6.96
C ASP A 542 -42.43 -35.62 6.97
N GLY A 543 -42.82 -34.38 6.66
CA GLY A 543 -44.20 -33.92 6.57
C GLY A 543 -44.74 -33.24 7.84
N ALA A 544 -43.89 -32.99 8.84
CA ALA A 544 -44.16 -32.18 10.02
C ALA A 544 -43.31 -30.89 10.01
N ILE A 545 -43.68 -29.94 10.86
CA ILE A 545 -42.81 -28.82 11.23
C ILE A 545 -42.72 -28.97 12.74
N GLU A 546 -41.61 -29.54 13.20
CA GLU A 546 -41.35 -29.77 14.61
C GLU A 546 -40.81 -28.49 15.28
N SER A 547 -40.56 -28.55 16.58
CA SER A 547 -40.06 -27.42 17.35
C SER A 547 -39.25 -27.91 18.55
N ALA A 548 -38.09 -27.31 18.79
CA ALA A 548 -37.33 -27.54 20.02
C ALA A 548 -38.04 -26.99 21.27
N ALA A 549 -37.64 -27.48 22.45
CA ALA A 549 -38.26 -27.11 23.72
C ALA A 549 -37.91 -25.69 24.19
N ASP A 550 -36.71 -25.23 23.85
CA ASP A 550 -36.12 -23.93 24.16
C ASP A 550 -35.03 -23.60 23.11
N ASP A 551 -34.39 -22.44 23.23
CA ASP A 551 -33.42 -21.92 22.26
C ASP A 551 -31.97 -22.36 22.53
N ARG A 552 -31.72 -23.38 23.36
CA ARG A 552 -30.35 -23.79 23.72
C ARG A 552 -29.47 -24.11 22.52
N VAL A 553 -30.08 -24.64 21.45
CA VAL A 553 -29.40 -24.97 20.19
C VAL A 553 -28.64 -23.76 19.64
N ALA A 554 -29.27 -22.58 19.65
CA ALA A 554 -28.67 -21.35 19.12
C ALA A 554 -27.39 -20.93 19.86
N PHE A 555 -27.24 -21.29 21.13
CA PHE A 555 -26.15 -20.83 22.00
C PHE A 555 -25.12 -21.93 22.34
N LEU A 556 -25.49 -23.21 22.26
CA LEU A 556 -24.60 -24.34 22.57
C LEU A 556 -24.03 -25.03 21.31
N GLU A 557 -24.75 -24.95 20.19
CA GLU A 557 -24.38 -25.48 18.87
C GLU A 557 -24.48 -24.38 17.80
N SER A 558 -23.93 -23.19 18.08
CA SER A 558 -24.19 -21.95 17.33
C SER A 558 -23.90 -22.06 15.83
N ARG A 559 -22.79 -22.68 15.41
CA ARG A 559 -22.47 -22.91 13.98
C ARG A 559 -23.56 -23.72 13.29
N LYS A 560 -23.87 -24.92 13.81
CA LYS A 560 -24.89 -25.82 13.27
C LYS A 560 -26.29 -25.19 13.25
N ALA A 561 -26.62 -24.44 14.30
CA ALA A 561 -27.87 -23.69 14.38
C ALA A 561 -27.96 -22.61 13.29
N ALA A 562 -26.88 -21.85 13.06
CA ALA A 562 -26.82 -20.82 12.03
C ALA A 562 -26.97 -21.41 10.62
N ALA A 563 -26.23 -22.48 10.32
CA ALA A 563 -26.35 -23.24 9.08
C ALA A 563 -27.78 -23.75 8.85
N ALA A 564 -28.41 -24.32 9.88
CA ALA A 564 -29.77 -24.86 9.79
C ALA A 564 -30.85 -23.80 9.50
N ILE A 565 -30.62 -22.52 9.83
CA ILE A 565 -31.50 -21.41 9.46
C ILE A 565 -31.09 -20.69 8.16
N GLY A 566 -30.05 -21.20 7.49
CA GLY A 566 -29.60 -20.74 6.17
C GLY A 566 -28.64 -19.55 6.19
N ALA A 567 -27.94 -19.31 7.30
CA ALA A 567 -26.77 -18.41 7.34
C ALA A 567 -25.64 -18.96 6.45
N SER A 568 -24.69 -18.11 6.07
CA SER A 568 -23.50 -18.54 5.32
C SER A 568 -22.48 -19.11 6.30
N ASP A 569 -22.12 -20.37 6.09
CA ASP A 569 -21.22 -21.18 6.92
C ASP A 569 -19.99 -21.64 6.14
N GLU A 570 -19.64 -20.97 5.04
CA GLU A 570 -18.51 -21.35 4.18
C GLU A 570 -17.20 -20.60 4.52
N TRP A 571 -17.19 -19.72 5.51
CA TRP A 571 -15.99 -18.95 5.83
C TRP A 571 -14.88 -19.87 6.36
N ASN A 572 -13.65 -19.58 6.00
CA ASN A 572 -12.50 -20.37 6.38
C ASN A 572 -11.43 -19.49 7.00
N LYS A 573 -11.07 -19.75 8.27
CA LYS A 573 -9.98 -19.06 8.97
C LYS A 573 -10.22 -17.57 9.22
N MET A 574 -11.38 -17.22 9.81
CA MET A 574 -11.68 -15.86 10.24
C MET A 574 -10.95 -15.50 11.52
N GLU A 575 -9.91 -14.70 11.38
CA GLU A 575 -9.06 -14.24 12.48
C GLU A 575 -9.59 -12.91 13.07
N GLY A 576 -8.70 -12.00 13.47
CA GLY A 576 -9.06 -10.81 14.24
C GLY A 576 -10.05 -9.89 13.53
N VAL A 577 -11.09 -9.46 14.25
CA VAL A 577 -12.01 -8.37 13.87
C VAL A 577 -11.82 -7.14 14.75
N VAL A 578 -11.54 -5.97 14.18
CA VAL A 578 -11.16 -4.77 14.96
C VAL A 578 -11.73 -3.46 14.42
N PHE A 579 -12.05 -2.54 15.35
CA PHE A 579 -12.55 -1.19 15.07
C PHE A 579 -11.87 -0.16 15.98
N ASN A 580 -11.54 1.01 15.42
CA ASN A 580 -11.10 2.16 16.22
C ASN A 580 -12.14 3.30 16.14
N PRO A 581 -12.73 3.76 17.27
CA PRO A 581 -13.67 4.88 17.29
C PRO A 581 -13.09 6.22 16.84
N ASP A 582 -11.77 6.39 16.92
CA ASP A 582 -11.07 7.59 16.43
C ASP A 582 -10.86 7.57 14.91
N ALA A 583 -11.02 6.40 14.26
CA ALA A 583 -11.04 6.20 12.82
C ALA A 583 -12.30 5.41 12.37
N PRO A 584 -13.52 5.99 12.51
CA PRO A 584 -14.76 5.23 12.59
C PRO A 584 -15.32 4.72 11.24
N GLY A 585 -14.55 4.82 10.15
CA GLY A 585 -15.02 4.49 8.80
C GLY A 585 -15.27 3.00 8.59
N TYR A 586 -14.41 2.15 9.18
CA TYR A 586 -14.36 0.72 8.85
C TYR A 586 -14.11 -0.16 10.07
N LEU A 587 -14.76 -1.32 10.07
CA LEU A 587 -14.37 -2.51 10.82
C LEU A 587 -13.47 -3.36 9.90
N TYR A 588 -12.37 -3.90 10.40
CA TYR A 588 -11.48 -4.78 9.63
C TYR A 588 -11.57 -6.21 10.14
N LEU A 589 -11.51 -7.19 9.23
CA LEU A 589 -11.56 -8.62 9.52
C LEU A 589 -10.43 -9.32 8.76
N ALA A 590 -9.58 -10.04 9.47
CA ALA A 590 -8.53 -10.85 8.87
C ALA A 590 -9.06 -12.26 8.49
N MET A 591 -8.57 -12.76 7.36
CA MET A 591 -8.81 -14.11 6.86
C MET A 591 -7.46 -14.74 6.51
N SER A 592 -6.97 -15.69 7.30
CA SER A 592 -5.59 -16.17 7.14
C SER A 592 -5.40 -17.12 5.93
N ASP A 593 -6.48 -17.69 5.40
CA ASP A 593 -6.49 -18.57 4.22
C ASP A 593 -7.86 -18.56 3.51
N VAL A 594 -7.90 -18.29 2.20
CA VAL A 594 -9.14 -18.35 1.40
C VAL A 594 -9.09 -19.59 0.52
N ARG A 595 -9.69 -20.68 0.98
CA ARG A 595 -9.74 -22.01 0.33
C ARG A 595 -10.93 -22.82 0.84
N TYR A 596 -11.03 -24.07 0.38
CA TYR A 596 -12.06 -25.04 0.78
C TYR A 596 -13.44 -24.54 0.37
N ASP A 597 -14.41 -24.53 1.29
CA ASP A 597 -15.80 -24.19 1.01
C ASP A 597 -15.99 -22.75 0.51
N MET A 598 -15.02 -21.85 0.74
CA MET A 598 -15.00 -20.52 0.10
C MET A 598 -14.71 -20.54 -1.42
N SER A 599 -14.34 -21.69 -1.99
CA SER A 599 -13.72 -21.80 -3.33
C SER A 599 -14.03 -23.11 -4.06
N ASP A 600 -15.04 -23.87 -3.60
CA ASP A 600 -15.32 -25.22 -4.09
C ASP A 600 -16.36 -25.27 -5.23
N GLY A 601 -16.89 -24.11 -5.65
CA GLY A 601 -17.95 -24.02 -6.66
C GLY A 601 -19.38 -24.10 -6.11
N GLN A 602 -19.58 -24.06 -4.80
CA GLN A 602 -20.89 -24.22 -4.14
C GLN A 602 -21.16 -23.07 -3.15
N GLY A 603 -22.38 -23.03 -2.61
CA GLY A 603 -22.69 -22.11 -1.51
C GLY A 603 -23.00 -20.66 -1.90
N ASP A 604 -22.99 -19.78 -0.90
CA ASP A 604 -23.08 -18.32 -1.03
C ASP A 604 -21.73 -17.66 -1.32
N ILE A 605 -20.62 -18.35 -1.03
CA ILE A 605 -19.24 -17.89 -1.20
C ILE A 605 -18.47 -18.85 -2.12
N ASP A 606 -18.07 -18.37 -3.28
CA ASP A 606 -17.31 -19.10 -4.29
C ASP A 606 -16.32 -18.14 -4.98
N VAL A 607 -15.19 -17.89 -4.32
CA VAL A 607 -14.09 -17.05 -4.79
C VAL A 607 -12.83 -17.87 -5.10
N SER A 608 -11.93 -17.31 -5.89
CA SER A 608 -10.65 -17.91 -6.25
C SER A 608 -9.77 -18.10 -5.01
N GLU A 609 -9.05 -19.22 -4.95
CA GLU A 609 -8.17 -19.51 -3.82
C GLU A 609 -7.14 -18.39 -3.61
N ASN A 610 -7.00 -17.91 -2.37
CA ASN A 610 -5.87 -17.10 -1.92
C ASN A 610 -5.25 -17.70 -0.66
N ARG A 611 -4.13 -18.39 -0.85
CA ARG A 611 -3.41 -19.08 0.23
C ARG A 611 -2.63 -18.18 1.16
N CYS A 612 -2.40 -16.93 0.77
CA CYS A 612 -1.71 -15.95 1.59
C CYS A 612 -2.70 -15.09 2.40
N GLY A 613 -4.01 -15.33 2.26
CA GLY A 613 -5.04 -14.68 3.06
C GLY A 613 -5.37 -13.26 2.62
N ILE A 614 -6.41 -12.70 3.22
CA ILE A 614 -6.98 -11.39 2.89
C ILE A 614 -7.38 -10.67 4.18
N VAL A 615 -7.15 -9.36 4.25
CA VAL A 615 -7.86 -8.50 5.21
C VAL A 615 -9.02 -7.85 4.50
N TYR A 616 -10.23 -8.10 4.99
CA TYR A 616 -11.45 -7.44 4.56
C TYR A 616 -11.69 -6.16 5.37
N ARG A 617 -12.34 -5.17 4.75
CA ARG A 617 -12.91 -3.99 5.42
C ARG A 617 -14.42 -4.01 5.28
N MET A 618 -15.10 -3.47 6.28
CA MET A 618 -16.55 -3.42 6.37
C MET A 618 -16.99 -1.99 6.68
N PRO A 619 -17.59 -1.27 5.72
CA PRO A 619 -18.07 0.10 5.95
C PRO A 619 -19.07 0.15 7.10
N VAL A 620 -18.80 1.01 8.09
CA VAL A 620 -19.66 1.14 9.27
C VAL A 620 -20.79 2.13 9.00
N GLU A 621 -22.03 1.63 9.03
CA GLU A 621 -23.22 2.45 8.82
C GLU A 621 -23.72 3.12 10.11
N SER A 622 -24.71 4.01 9.94
CA SER A 622 -25.42 4.58 11.08
C SER A 622 -26.04 3.49 11.97
N GLY A 623 -25.78 3.57 13.27
CA GLY A 623 -26.25 2.56 14.22
C GLY A 623 -25.33 1.33 14.32
N TRP A 624 -24.10 1.43 13.82
CA TRP A 624 -23.06 0.40 13.92
C TRP A 624 -23.40 -0.89 13.17
N GLY A 625 -24.21 -0.77 12.11
CA GLY A 625 -24.53 -1.86 11.22
C GLY A 625 -23.47 -2.05 10.15
N ILE A 626 -23.31 -3.30 9.71
CA ILE A 626 -22.53 -3.69 8.53
C ILE A 626 -23.50 -4.35 7.56
N SER A 627 -23.46 -3.88 6.32
CA SER A 627 -24.22 -4.43 5.19
C SER A 627 -23.33 -4.88 4.03
N ARG A 628 -22.00 -4.68 4.14
CA ARG A 628 -21.02 -4.90 3.08
C ARG A 628 -19.67 -5.34 3.64
N ILE A 629 -19.02 -6.28 2.97
CA ILE A 629 -17.65 -6.75 3.21
C ILE A 629 -16.87 -6.60 1.90
N GLU A 630 -15.67 -6.01 1.94
CA GLU A 630 -14.83 -5.75 0.76
C GLU A 630 -13.37 -6.12 1.02
N PRO A 631 -12.64 -6.72 0.06
CA PRO A 631 -11.21 -6.97 0.21
C PRO A 631 -10.46 -5.63 0.32
N ALA A 632 -9.53 -5.53 1.27
CA ALA A 632 -8.75 -4.31 1.53
C ALA A 632 -7.25 -4.53 1.37
N ILE A 633 -6.74 -5.66 1.86
CA ILE A 633 -5.33 -6.06 1.74
C ILE A 633 -5.31 -7.50 1.25
N VAL A 634 -4.74 -7.72 0.07
CA VAL A 634 -4.68 -9.04 -0.56
C VAL A 634 -3.27 -9.60 -0.34
N GLY A 635 -3.17 -10.77 0.30
CA GLY A 635 -1.90 -11.45 0.49
C GLY A 635 -1.38 -12.12 -0.78
N GLY A 636 -0.08 -12.43 -0.81
CA GLY A 636 0.58 -13.15 -1.90
C GLY A 636 1.36 -12.25 -2.86
N PRO A 637 1.88 -12.77 -3.99
CA PRO A 637 1.50 -14.04 -4.62
C PRO A 637 1.97 -15.29 -3.86
N TYR A 638 1.30 -16.43 -4.12
CA TYR A 638 1.61 -17.75 -3.57
C TYR A 638 2.27 -18.67 -4.60
N SER A 639 3.34 -19.36 -4.22
CA SER A 639 4.00 -20.40 -5.00
C SER A 639 4.40 -21.58 -4.10
N SER A 640 3.76 -22.73 -4.32
CA SER A 640 4.01 -23.95 -3.54
C SER A 640 5.45 -24.50 -3.63
N GLY A 641 6.16 -24.16 -4.72
CA GLY A 641 7.55 -24.58 -4.96
C GLY A 641 8.60 -23.61 -4.41
N SER A 642 8.18 -22.41 -3.97
CA SER A 642 9.08 -21.41 -3.40
C SER A 642 9.48 -21.81 -1.97
N SER A 643 10.76 -21.63 -1.65
CA SER A 643 11.33 -21.94 -0.35
C SER A 643 12.48 -20.96 -0.06
N PRO A 644 12.56 -20.38 1.15
CA PRO A 644 11.77 -20.74 2.33
C PRO A 644 10.37 -20.12 2.38
N ASP A 645 10.11 -19.06 1.62
CA ASP A 645 8.85 -18.33 1.59
C ASP A 645 7.96 -18.83 0.43
N GLN A 646 6.77 -19.34 0.75
CA GLN A 646 5.76 -19.78 -0.22
C GLN A 646 4.83 -18.65 -0.63
N CYS A 647 4.62 -17.68 0.24
CA CYS A 647 4.09 -16.36 -0.14
C CYS A 647 5.27 -15.43 -0.40
N ASP A 648 5.10 -14.44 -1.27
CA ASP A 648 6.13 -13.43 -1.50
C ASP A 648 6.44 -12.69 -0.18
N ALA A 649 7.71 -12.71 0.23
CA ALA A 649 8.17 -12.10 1.46
C ALA A 649 8.02 -10.57 1.50
N ASN A 650 7.77 -9.91 0.36
CA ASN A 650 7.45 -8.49 0.24
C ASN A 650 5.95 -8.19 0.33
N ASN A 651 5.11 -9.21 0.53
CA ASN A 651 3.68 -9.08 0.64
C ASN A 651 3.16 -9.71 1.93
N LEU A 652 1.88 -9.50 2.23
CA LEU A 652 1.21 -10.09 3.38
C LEU A 652 1.00 -11.60 3.21
N ALA A 653 1.17 -12.37 4.27
CA ALA A 653 0.81 -13.78 4.32
C ALA A 653 0.22 -14.21 5.67
N GLY A 654 -0.95 -14.84 5.66
CA GLY A 654 -1.65 -15.30 6.86
C GLY A 654 -1.93 -14.17 7.85
N PRO A 655 -2.65 -13.11 7.44
CA PRO A 655 -3.07 -12.08 8.39
C PRO A 655 -3.90 -12.71 9.50
N ASP A 656 -3.60 -12.29 10.72
CA ASP A 656 -4.23 -12.77 11.94
C ASP A 656 -4.59 -11.57 12.83
N ASN A 657 -3.62 -11.12 13.64
CA ASN A 657 -3.82 -10.08 14.63
C ASN A 657 -3.90 -8.70 13.94
N LEU A 658 -4.92 -7.92 14.27
CA LEU A 658 -5.14 -6.58 13.69
C LEU A 658 -5.13 -5.48 14.75
N ALA A 659 -4.69 -4.28 14.39
CA ALA A 659 -4.94 -3.06 15.17
C ALA A 659 -5.13 -1.83 14.26
N VAL A 660 -6.19 -1.05 14.50
CA VAL A 660 -6.47 0.18 13.73
C VAL A 660 -5.97 1.40 14.52
N LEU A 661 -5.12 2.22 13.91
CA LEU A 661 -4.56 3.44 14.50
C LEU A 661 -5.53 4.62 14.37
N ASP A 662 -5.32 5.66 15.19
CA ASP A 662 -6.21 6.83 15.27
C ASP A 662 -6.33 7.63 13.96
N ASP A 663 -5.39 7.45 13.03
CA ASP A 663 -5.41 8.06 11.70
C ASP A 663 -5.95 7.14 10.58
N GLY A 664 -6.45 5.96 10.96
CA GLY A 664 -7.02 4.97 10.06
C GLY A 664 -6.03 3.99 9.43
N ARG A 665 -4.71 4.14 9.65
CA ARG A 665 -3.74 3.11 9.26
C ARG A 665 -3.98 1.81 10.05
N VAL A 666 -3.68 0.68 9.43
CA VAL A 666 -3.92 -0.65 10.03
C VAL A 666 -2.58 -1.36 10.23
N LEU A 667 -2.36 -1.87 11.44
CA LEU A 667 -1.30 -2.82 11.73
C LEU A 667 -1.85 -4.24 11.52
N VAL A 668 -1.08 -5.06 10.80
CA VAL A 668 -1.43 -6.46 10.50
C VAL A 668 -0.29 -7.36 10.93
N GLY A 669 -0.55 -8.26 11.86
CA GLY A 669 0.35 -9.33 12.28
C GLY A 669 0.12 -10.59 11.47
N GLU A 670 1.20 -11.31 11.19
CA GLU A 670 1.15 -12.60 10.51
C GLU A 670 1.23 -13.77 11.50
N ASP A 671 0.37 -14.76 11.26
CA ASP A 671 0.54 -16.14 11.68
C ASP A 671 0.52 -17.04 10.44
N THR A 672 1.71 -17.42 9.98
CA THR A 672 1.82 -18.32 8.84
C THR A 672 3.08 -19.16 8.83
N GLY A 673 2.95 -20.38 8.34
CA GLY A 673 4.10 -21.21 7.92
C GLY A 673 4.59 -20.90 6.50
N LYS A 674 4.03 -19.89 5.82
CA LYS A 674 4.32 -19.55 4.41
C LYS A 674 5.39 -18.47 4.27
N HIS A 675 5.78 -17.82 5.38
CA HIS A 675 6.98 -17.00 5.48
C HIS A 675 7.95 -17.64 6.47
N GLN A 676 9.25 -17.44 6.23
CA GLN A 676 10.30 -17.90 7.13
C GLN A 676 10.31 -17.14 8.46
N ASN A 677 9.95 -15.86 8.43
CA ASN A 677 9.84 -14.99 9.59
C ASN A 677 8.53 -14.23 9.45
N ASN A 678 7.57 -14.43 10.37
CA ASN A 678 6.34 -13.65 10.40
C ASN A 678 6.64 -12.17 10.62
N MET A 679 5.76 -11.32 10.11
CA MET A 679 5.98 -9.88 10.04
C MET A 679 4.82 -9.10 10.64
N VAL A 680 5.10 -7.86 11.04
CA VAL A 680 4.05 -6.85 11.25
C VAL A 680 4.13 -5.87 10.09
N TRP A 681 3.00 -5.64 9.46
CA TRP A 681 2.80 -4.68 8.38
C TRP A 681 2.06 -3.44 8.88
N LEU A 682 2.45 -2.27 8.39
CA LEU A 682 1.66 -1.04 8.48
C LEU A 682 1.05 -0.78 7.10
N TRP A 683 -0.27 -0.87 7.02
CA TRP A 683 -1.02 -0.57 5.81
C TRP A 683 -1.62 0.83 5.87
N LYS A 684 -1.47 1.58 4.78
CA LYS A 684 -2.11 2.88 4.57
C LYS A 684 -3.34 2.69 3.67
N PRO A 685 -4.56 2.90 4.19
CA PRO A 685 -5.76 2.85 3.37
C PRO A 685 -5.67 3.86 2.22
N PRO A 686 -6.15 3.50 1.01
CA PRO A 686 -6.34 4.47 -0.05
C PRO A 686 -7.37 5.51 0.40
N VAL A 687 -7.17 6.78 0.02
CA VAL A 687 -8.15 7.83 0.29
C VAL A 687 -9.35 7.57 -0.62
N GLU A 688 -10.53 7.36 -0.02
CA GLU A 688 -11.75 7.07 -0.80
C GLU A 688 -12.01 8.14 -1.86
N SER A 689 -12.47 7.70 -3.02
CA SER A 689 -12.95 8.57 -4.08
C SER A 689 -14.11 9.40 -3.57
N VAL A 690 -13.96 10.73 -3.59
CA VAL A 690 -15.04 11.63 -3.20
C VAL A 690 -15.96 11.77 -4.42
N GLU A 691 -17.22 11.35 -4.28
CA GLU A 691 -18.27 11.70 -5.26
C GLU A 691 -18.29 13.22 -5.44
N TRP A 692 -18.17 13.68 -6.69
CA TRP A 692 -18.09 15.10 -7.03
C TRP A 692 -19.27 15.89 -6.43
N ASP A 693 -18.96 16.91 -5.61
CA ASP A 693 -19.93 17.68 -4.82
C ASP A 693 -20.73 18.71 -5.63
N GLY A 694 -20.48 18.79 -6.93
CA GLY A 694 -21.11 19.76 -7.84
C GLY A 694 -20.39 21.09 -7.97
N GLU A 695 -19.26 21.30 -7.28
CA GLU A 695 -18.48 22.54 -7.35
C GLU A 695 -17.24 22.36 -8.25
N TYR A 696 -16.90 23.40 -9.03
CA TYR A 696 -15.76 23.42 -9.96
C TYR A 696 -14.45 23.74 -9.22
N THR A 697 -14.08 22.88 -8.26
CA THR A 697 -12.93 23.07 -7.36
C THR A 697 -11.60 22.64 -7.96
N LEU A 698 -11.59 21.87 -9.06
CA LEU A 698 -10.37 21.45 -9.75
C LEU A 698 -10.20 22.20 -11.07
N LYS A 699 -8.97 22.66 -11.38
CA LYS A 699 -8.67 23.40 -12.61
C LYS A 699 -7.32 23.00 -13.20
N PHE A 700 -7.25 22.88 -14.52
CA PHE A 700 -6.01 23.05 -15.26
C PHE A 700 -5.47 24.45 -14.99
N THR A 701 -4.22 24.55 -14.57
CA THR A 701 -3.65 25.82 -14.12
C THR A 701 -2.35 26.18 -14.83
N ARG A 702 -1.56 25.18 -15.22
CA ARG A 702 -0.38 25.36 -16.07
C ARG A 702 -0.25 24.21 -17.05
N ILE A 703 0.32 24.48 -18.21
CA ILE A 703 0.63 23.48 -19.22
C ILE A 703 1.85 23.90 -20.03
N MET A 704 2.72 22.93 -20.33
CA MET A 704 3.84 23.10 -21.25
C MET A 704 3.71 22.08 -22.37
N PRO A 705 3.06 22.44 -23.49
CA PRO A 705 2.79 21.47 -24.55
C PRO A 705 4.01 21.07 -25.37
N SER A 706 5.05 21.91 -25.38
CA SER A 706 6.25 21.68 -26.17
C SER A 706 7.42 21.41 -25.25
N GLU A 707 7.79 20.13 -25.18
CA GLU A 707 8.92 19.63 -24.42
C GLU A 707 10.24 20.31 -24.81
N VAL A 708 11.23 20.22 -23.92
CA VAL A 708 12.62 20.36 -24.33
C VAL A 708 12.93 19.23 -25.31
N PRO A 709 13.55 19.49 -26.48
CA PRO A 709 13.69 18.47 -27.52
C PRO A 709 14.30 17.16 -27.03
N ASP A 710 13.63 16.04 -27.34
CA ASP A 710 14.05 14.67 -27.03
C ASP A 710 14.14 14.39 -25.51
N ARG A 711 13.24 14.98 -24.71
CA ARG A 711 13.24 14.83 -23.24
C ARG A 711 11.94 14.32 -22.63
N ASP A 712 10.84 14.21 -23.38
CA ASP A 712 9.55 13.68 -22.88
C ASP A 712 9.08 14.40 -21.60
N ASN A 713 9.34 15.71 -21.53
CA ASN A 713 9.11 16.53 -20.33
C ASN A 713 8.02 17.58 -20.53
N ASP A 714 7.14 17.40 -21.52
CA ASP A 714 5.87 18.11 -21.59
C ASP A 714 5.01 17.75 -20.37
N TRP A 715 4.19 18.69 -19.92
CA TRP A 715 3.46 18.50 -18.66
C TRP A 715 2.20 19.35 -18.56
N LEU A 716 1.31 18.92 -17.68
CA LEU A 716 0.12 19.66 -17.27
C LEU A 716 0.00 19.69 -15.75
N GLU A 717 -0.66 20.72 -15.23
CA GLU A 717 -0.94 20.86 -13.81
C GLU A 717 -2.43 21.04 -13.54
N ILE A 718 -2.91 20.32 -12.53
CA ILE A 718 -4.25 20.43 -11.97
C ILE A 718 -4.12 20.96 -10.55
N THR A 719 -4.89 22.01 -10.22
CA THR A 719 -4.92 22.60 -8.88
C THR A 719 -6.30 22.45 -8.27
N ASN A 720 -6.33 22.08 -6.99
CA ASN A 720 -7.53 22.12 -6.17
C ASN A 720 -7.68 23.49 -5.51
N ILE A 721 -8.60 24.30 -6.03
CA ILE A 721 -8.94 25.62 -5.52
C ILE A 721 -10.05 25.58 -4.44
N GLY A 722 -10.51 24.37 -4.08
CA GLY A 722 -11.48 24.13 -3.03
C GLY A 722 -10.90 24.23 -1.62
N ASN A 723 -11.73 23.93 -0.61
CA ASN A 723 -11.37 24.00 0.81
C ASN A 723 -11.23 22.62 1.47
N SER A 724 -11.33 21.54 0.69
CA SER A 724 -11.18 20.15 1.14
C SER A 724 -10.34 19.36 0.13
N PRO A 725 -9.60 18.33 0.57
CA PRO A 725 -8.96 17.38 -0.33
C PRO A 725 -9.98 16.74 -1.29
N VAL A 726 -9.56 16.45 -2.51
CA VAL A 726 -10.37 15.76 -3.52
C VAL A 726 -9.59 14.58 -4.08
N SER A 727 -10.12 13.38 -3.90
CA SER A 727 -9.65 12.21 -4.65
C SER A 727 -10.26 12.24 -6.05
N ILE A 728 -9.39 12.15 -7.06
CA ILE A 728 -9.76 12.11 -8.48
C ILE A 728 -9.55 10.73 -9.10
N ALA A 729 -9.46 9.68 -8.28
CA ALA A 729 -9.46 8.30 -8.76
C ALA A 729 -10.68 8.03 -9.66
N GLY A 730 -10.48 7.42 -10.83
CA GLY A 730 -11.51 7.15 -11.82
C GLY A 730 -11.96 8.35 -12.67
N TRP A 731 -11.47 9.57 -12.39
CA TRP A 731 -11.72 10.74 -13.26
C TRP A 731 -10.95 10.59 -14.58
N THR A 732 -11.37 11.31 -15.62
CA THR A 732 -10.68 11.26 -16.94
C THR A 732 -10.11 12.61 -17.36
N ILE A 733 -8.93 12.56 -17.98
CA ILE A 733 -8.36 13.65 -18.77
C ILE A 733 -8.50 13.26 -20.23
N GLU A 734 -9.38 13.96 -20.95
CA GLU A 734 -9.69 13.65 -22.34
C GLU A 734 -9.05 14.67 -23.29
N ARG A 735 -8.21 14.19 -24.23
CA ARG A 735 -7.72 15.01 -25.33
C ARG A 735 -8.65 14.92 -26.53
N ILE A 736 -9.24 16.06 -26.87
CA ILE A 736 -10.21 16.18 -27.95
C ILE A 736 -9.51 16.29 -29.31
N ARG A 737 -9.96 15.45 -30.25
CA ARG A 737 -9.49 15.40 -31.63
C ARG A 737 -10.66 15.27 -32.59
N SER A 738 -10.40 15.38 -33.89
CA SER A 738 -11.44 15.24 -34.93
C SER A 738 -11.94 13.79 -35.12
N THR A 739 -11.29 12.85 -34.44
CA THR A 739 -11.66 11.43 -34.31
C THR A 739 -12.10 11.15 -32.87
N GLU A 740 -12.30 9.88 -32.51
CA GLU A 740 -12.60 9.47 -31.13
C GLU A 740 -11.64 10.14 -30.12
N PRO A 741 -12.09 10.68 -28.98
CA PRO A 741 -11.19 11.26 -27.98
C PRO A 741 -10.08 10.31 -27.54
N TRP A 742 -8.99 10.85 -27.02
CA TRP A 742 -7.99 10.07 -26.29
C TRP A 742 -8.31 10.22 -24.80
N ILE A 743 -8.54 9.10 -24.10
CA ILE A 743 -9.05 9.09 -22.73
C ILE A 743 -7.96 8.53 -21.81
N SER A 744 -7.55 9.36 -20.86
CA SER A 744 -6.61 9.02 -19.80
C SER A 744 -7.39 8.95 -18.49
N THR A 745 -7.52 7.77 -17.89
CA THR A 745 -8.22 7.59 -16.61
C THR A 745 -7.22 7.72 -15.47
N VAL A 746 -7.56 8.45 -14.42
CA VAL A 746 -6.74 8.59 -13.22
C VAL A 746 -6.86 7.33 -12.37
N ASN A 747 -5.73 6.75 -11.97
CA ASN A 747 -5.69 5.52 -11.18
C ASN A 747 -6.04 5.81 -9.71
N ASP A 748 -5.07 6.30 -8.92
CA ASP A 748 -5.27 6.76 -7.56
C ASP A 748 -4.49 8.07 -7.35
N LEU A 749 -5.21 9.16 -7.09
CA LEU A 749 -4.62 10.48 -6.90
C LEU A 749 -5.54 11.38 -6.08
N THR A 750 -5.02 11.88 -4.96
CA THR A 750 -5.69 12.89 -4.13
C THR A 750 -4.96 14.21 -4.20
N ILE A 751 -5.71 15.30 -4.38
CA ILE A 751 -5.18 16.66 -4.39
C ILE A 751 -5.75 17.41 -3.18
N ASP A 752 -4.88 17.74 -2.22
CA ASP A 752 -5.24 18.52 -1.03
C ASP A 752 -5.80 19.91 -1.38
N ALA A 753 -6.58 20.49 -0.47
CA ALA A 753 -7.11 21.84 -0.62
C ALA A 753 -5.97 22.86 -0.83
N GLY A 754 -6.03 23.62 -1.93
CA GLY A 754 -5.01 24.59 -2.30
C GLY A 754 -3.73 23.99 -2.89
N ALA A 755 -3.63 22.67 -3.01
CA ALA A 755 -2.49 21.99 -3.61
C ALA A 755 -2.65 21.80 -5.12
N SER A 756 -1.52 21.54 -5.77
CA SER A 756 -1.43 21.27 -7.21
C SER A 756 -0.70 19.97 -7.46
N VAL A 757 -1.10 19.25 -8.49
CA VAL A 757 -0.39 18.09 -9.02
C VAL A 757 0.12 18.39 -10.42
N VAL A 758 1.39 18.07 -10.68
CA VAL A 758 2.03 18.17 -11.99
C VAL A 758 2.23 16.76 -12.55
N LEU A 759 1.80 16.54 -13.80
CA LEU A 759 1.87 15.26 -14.49
C LEU A 759 2.71 15.39 -15.76
N THR A 760 3.65 14.46 -15.95
CA THR A 760 4.57 14.42 -17.09
C THR A 760 5.01 12.98 -17.38
N GLU A 761 5.39 12.67 -18.62
CA GLU A 761 5.90 11.34 -18.98
C GLU A 761 7.30 11.07 -18.39
N ASN A 762 8.08 12.11 -18.09
CA ASN A 762 9.43 11.96 -17.56
C ASN A 762 9.73 12.95 -16.41
N PRO A 763 9.33 12.64 -15.17
CA PRO A 763 9.58 13.50 -14.02
C PRO A 763 11.05 13.83 -13.77
N PRO A 764 12.01 12.89 -13.92
CA PRO A 764 13.43 13.21 -13.80
C PRO A 764 13.91 14.28 -14.78
N ASN A 765 13.44 14.25 -16.04
CA ASN A 765 13.79 15.27 -17.02
C ASN A 765 13.13 16.60 -16.71
N LEU A 766 11.85 16.62 -16.32
CA LEU A 766 11.19 17.87 -15.93
C LEU A 766 11.84 18.52 -14.70
N LEU A 767 12.23 17.71 -13.72
CA LEU A 767 12.98 18.18 -12.55
C LEU A 767 14.36 18.71 -12.95
N ALA A 768 15.06 18.01 -13.84
CA ALA A 768 16.35 18.45 -14.36
C ALA A 768 16.18 19.80 -15.09
N ASP A 769 15.39 19.87 -16.14
CA ASP A 769 15.37 21.06 -17.00
C ASP A 769 14.67 22.28 -16.39
N GLY A 770 13.65 22.03 -15.54
CA GLY A 770 12.75 23.05 -15.03
C GLY A 770 12.74 23.25 -13.52
N GLY A 771 13.37 22.36 -12.74
CA GLY A 771 13.27 22.39 -11.28
C GLY A 771 11.85 22.12 -10.77
N ILE A 772 10.99 21.50 -11.58
CA ILE A 772 9.59 21.22 -11.26
C ILE A 772 9.47 19.76 -10.83
N VAL A 773 8.97 19.54 -9.61
CA VAL A 773 8.64 18.21 -9.11
C VAL A 773 7.29 17.79 -9.69
N ALA A 774 7.24 16.59 -10.24
CA ALA A 774 6.04 16.05 -10.88
C ALA A 774 5.87 14.57 -10.54
N LEU A 775 4.64 14.07 -10.68
CA LEU A 775 4.35 12.65 -10.67
C LEU A 775 4.56 12.08 -12.08
N ASP A 776 4.91 10.79 -12.13
CA ASP A 776 4.96 10.06 -13.39
C ASP A 776 3.53 9.86 -13.92
N GLY A 777 3.23 10.54 -15.02
CA GLY A 777 1.93 10.49 -15.67
C GLY A 777 1.54 9.12 -16.19
N ASN A 778 2.53 8.25 -16.46
CA ASN A 778 2.29 6.86 -16.89
C ASN A 778 1.92 5.94 -15.72
N VAL A 779 2.18 6.37 -14.47
CA VAL A 779 1.77 5.66 -13.24
C VAL A 779 0.46 6.25 -12.72
N ALA A 780 0.33 7.58 -12.72
CA ALA A 780 -0.85 8.27 -12.20
C ALA A 780 -2.09 8.12 -13.10
N LEU A 781 -1.89 7.87 -14.40
CA LEU A 781 -2.96 7.70 -15.39
C LEU A 781 -2.80 6.35 -16.12
N THR A 782 -3.91 5.82 -16.66
CA THR A 782 -3.87 4.64 -17.55
C THR A 782 -3.04 4.86 -18.81
N ASN A 783 -2.86 6.12 -19.21
CA ASN A 783 -1.96 6.57 -20.26
C ASN A 783 -1.83 8.09 -20.18
N MET A 784 -0.62 8.64 -20.38
CA MET A 784 -0.45 10.10 -20.40
C MET A 784 -1.02 10.70 -21.71
N PRO A 785 -1.81 11.78 -21.66
CA PRO A 785 -2.30 12.42 -22.87
C PRO A 785 -1.18 13.23 -23.54
N TRP A 786 -0.73 12.78 -24.72
CA TRP A 786 0.29 13.50 -25.47
C TRP A 786 -0.12 14.95 -25.80
N LEU A 787 0.68 15.92 -25.36
CA LEU A 787 0.44 17.34 -25.59
C LEU A 787 1.00 17.76 -26.95
N VAL A 788 0.12 18.22 -27.83
CA VAL A 788 0.50 18.50 -29.21
C VAL A 788 1.07 19.91 -29.33
N ASP A 789 2.33 20.04 -29.77
CA ASP A 789 3.03 21.31 -30.02
C ASP A 789 2.19 22.33 -30.80
N SER A 790 1.51 21.86 -31.86
CA SER A 790 0.72 22.72 -32.74
C SER A 790 -0.59 23.21 -32.11
N GLY A 791 -0.97 22.66 -30.96
CA GLY A 791 -2.19 22.95 -30.23
C GLY A 791 -3.10 21.74 -30.03
N SER A 792 -3.82 21.72 -28.92
CA SER A 792 -4.80 20.69 -28.56
C SER A 792 -5.93 21.27 -27.71
N ALA A 793 -6.91 20.43 -27.37
CA ALA A 793 -7.91 20.74 -26.37
C ALA A 793 -8.07 19.57 -25.39
N LEU A 794 -8.11 19.88 -24.10
CA LEU A 794 -8.24 18.92 -23.00
C LEU A 794 -9.49 19.20 -22.18
N GLN A 795 -10.13 18.15 -21.68
CA GLN A 795 -11.21 18.21 -20.69
C GLN A 795 -10.86 17.34 -19.49
N LEU A 796 -11.10 17.85 -18.28
CA LEU A 796 -11.11 17.07 -17.05
C LEU A 796 -12.56 16.67 -16.77
N LYS A 797 -12.85 15.38 -16.59
CA LYS A 797 -14.20 14.88 -16.33
C LYS A 797 -14.29 14.01 -15.09
N ALA A 798 -15.38 14.17 -14.36
CA ALA A 798 -15.75 13.28 -13.27
C ALA A 798 -16.26 11.91 -13.83
N PRO A 799 -16.30 10.84 -13.01
CA PRO A 799 -16.71 9.50 -13.45
C PRO A 799 -18.13 9.43 -14.03
N ASP A 800 -19.01 10.35 -13.64
CA ASP A 800 -20.38 10.48 -14.18
C ASP A 800 -20.44 11.11 -15.58
N GLY A 801 -19.28 11.51 -16.13
CA GLY A 801 -19.11 12.14 -17.44
C GLY A 801 -19.20 13.67 -17.41
N THR A 802 -19.37 14.30 -16.25
CA THR A 802 -19.45 15.76 -16.13
C THR A 802 -18.08 16.41 -16.42
N VAL A 803 -18.05 17.39 -17.34
CA VAL A 803 -16.84 18.21 -17.60
C VAL A 803 -16.66 19.21 -16.45
N VAL A 804 -15.54 19.07 -15.73
CA VAL A 804 -15.18 19.89 -14.58
C VAL A 804 -14.29 21.07 -14.97
N ASP A 805 -13.37 20.89 -15.92
CA ASP A 805 -12.57 22.00 -16.47
C ASP A 805 -12.13 21.68 -17.89
N ALA A 806 -11.81 22.71 -18.68
CA ALA A 806 -11.28 22.52 -20.02
C ALA A 806 -10.26 23.58 -20.41
N ILE A 807 -9.40 23.21 -21.37
CA ILE A 807 -8.44 24.12 -21.99
C ILE A 807 -8.35 23.84 -23.48
N ALA A 808 -8.38 24.88 -24.31
CA ALA A 808 -8.05 24.79 -25.73
C ALA A 808 -6.93 25.78 -26.10
N PHE A 809 -5.85 25.30 -26.70
CA PHE A 809 -4.67 26.10 -27.04
C PHE A 809 -4.18 25.87 -28.46
N GLY A 810 -3.55 26.90 -29.06
CA GLY A 810 -2.97 26.81 -30.40
C GLY A 810 -4.00 26.42 -31.48
N GLY A 811 -3.67 25.43 -32.30
CA GLY A 811 -4.55 24.84 -33.31
C GLY A 811 -5.62 23.86 -32.81
N GLY A 812 -5.83 23.74 -31.50
CA GLY A 812 -6.83 22.85 -30.90
C GLY A 812 -8.28 23.18 -31.28
N ILE A 813 -9.18 22.19 -31.14
CA ILE A 813 -10.63 22.37 -31.37
C ILE A 813 -11.21 23.14 -30.18
N ALA A 814 -11.59 24.40 -30.39
CA ALA A 814 -12.16 25.25 -29.34
C ALA A 814 -13.68 25.10 -29.16
N GLU A 815 -14.36 24.37 -30.05
CA GLU A 815 -15.79 24.05 -29.94
C GLU A 815 -15.97 22.76 -29.09
N ILE A 816 -15.68 22.85 -27.79
CA ILE A 816 -15.80 21.74 -26.81
C ILE A 816 -16.61 22.18 -25.59
N ASP A 817 -17.19 21.22 -24.87
CA ASP A 817 -17.89 21.50 -23.61
C ASP A 817 -16.89 22.01 -22.55
N GLY A 818 -17.30 22.95 -21.71
CA GLY A 818 -16.40 23.60 -20.74
C GLY A 818 -15.44 24.65 -21.34
N TRP A 819 -15.55 24.98 -22.64
CA TRP A 819 -14.76 26.05 -23.26
C TRP A 819 -15.62 26.99 -24.12
N THR A 820 -15.28 28.27 -24.12
CA THR A 820 -15.97 29.33 -24.86
C THR A 820 -14.99 30.23 -25.61
N GLY A 821 -15.29 30.50 -26.87
CA GLY A 821 -14.49 31.40 -27.71
C GLY A 821 -13.37 30.68 -28.46
N ALA A 822 -12.32 31.42 -28.81
CA ALA A 822 -11.19 30.87 -29.54
C ALA A 822 -10.23 30.12 -28.60
N ALA A 823 -9.42 29.22 -29.15
CA ALA A 823 -8.28 28.66 -28.45
C ALA A 823 -7.27 29.76 -28.09
N ILE A 824 -6.47 29.52 -27.04
CA ILE A 824 -5.42 30.43 -26.56
C ILE A 824 -4.48 30.81 -27.70
N SER A 825 -4.26 32.11 -27.88
CA SER A 825 -3.34 32.65 -28.88
C SER A 825 -1.89 32.57 -28.38
N VAL A 826 -1.29 31.37 -28.45
CA VAL A 826 0.08 31.09 -28.00
C VAL A 826 1.10 32.08 -28.62
N PRO A 827 1.96 32.73 -27.80
CA PRO A 827 2.92 33.73 -28.27
C PRO A 827 4.15 33.11 -28.95
N GLY A 828 4.81 33.92 -29.78
CA GLY A 828 6.16 33.63 -30.26
C GLY A 828 6.23 32.74 -31.50
N ASP A 829 7.36 32.08 -31.68
CA ASP A 829 7.69 31.21 -32.82
C ASP A 829 7.37 29.73 -32.58
N GLY A 830 6.78 29.39 -31.43
CA GLY A 830 6.52 28.01 -31.02
C GLY A 830 7.77 27.28 -30.50
N SER A 831 8.79 28.00 -30.05
CA SER A 831 10.00 27.40 -29.47
C SER A 831 9.70 26.60 -28.18
N PRO A 832 10.29 25.40 -28.03
CA PRO A 832 10.26 24.56 -26.83
C PRO A 832 10.31 25.27 -25.48
N GLY A 833 9.66 24.65 -24.49
CA GLY A 833 9.72 25.07 -23.09
C GLY A 833 8.84 26.26 -22.73
N LEU A 834 7.84 26.62 -23.53
CA LEU A 834 6.87 27.68 -23.22
C LEU A 834 5.75 27.15 -22.32
N ILE A 835 5.57 27.77 -21.16
CA ILE A 835 4.54 27.42 -20.17
C ILE A 835 3.38 28.42 -20.29
N LEU A 836 2.21 27.89 -20.61
CA LEU A 836 0.95 28.62 -20.55
C LEU A 836 0.42 28.56 -19.12
N MET A 837 -0.06 29.68 -18.59
CA MET A 837 -0.54 29.77 -17.21
C MET A 837 -1.91 30.43 -17.17
N ARG A 838 -2.79 29.89 -16.34
CA ARG A 838 -4.06 30.50 -15.98
C ARG A 838 -3.80 31.65 -14.98
N GLY A 839 -4.38 32.81 -15.25
CA GLY A 839 -4.17 34.06 -14.51
C GLY A 839 -2.70 34.47 -14.44
N SER A 840 -2.29 35.01 -13.31
CA SER A 840 -0.90 35.40 -13.08
C SER A 840 0.02 34.23 -12.70
N GLY A 841 -0.55 33.03 -12.48
CA GLY A 841 0.14 31.85 -11.97
C GLY A 841 0.42 31.91 -10.46
N CYS A 842 -0.27 32.78 -9.72
CA CYS A 842 -0.01 33.05 -8.30
C CYS A 842 -1.25 32.84 -7.40
N GLY A 843 -2.01 31.78 -7.68
CA GLY A 843 -3.22 31.44 -6.93
C GLY A 843 -4.48 32.16 -7.42
N ASP A 844 -4.34 33.07 -8.38
CA ASP A 844 -5.44 33.68 -9.10
C ASP A 844 -5.76 32.86 -10.35
N TYR A 845 -6.84 32.08 -10.29
CA TYR A 845 -7.25 31.19 -11.36
C TYR A 845 -8.59 31.68 -11.94
N PRO A 846 -8.58 32.75 -12.77
CA PRO A 846 -9.79 33.19 -13.45
C PRO A 846 -10.34 32.05 -14.31
N ASP A 847 -11.67 32.00 -14.38
CA ASP A 847 -12.38 30.92 -15.05
C ASP A 847 -13.59 31.47 -15.78
N THR A 848 -13.30 32.09 -16.91
CA THR A 848 -14.30 32.52 -17.90
C THR A 848 -14.51 31.47 -18.98
N ASP A 849 -13.95 30.26 -18.77
CA ASP A 849 -13.89 29.18 -19.75
C ASP A 849 -13.33 29.67 -21.09
N SER A 850 -12.31 30.53 -21.09
CA SER A 850 -11.85 31.13 -22.36
C SER A 850 -10.35 31.39 -22.38
N GLY A 851 -9.81 31.61 -23.59
CA GLY A 851 -8.39 31.92 -23.76
C GLY A 851 -7.93 33.16 -22.99
N ALA A 852 -8.85 34.07 -22.63
CA ALA A 852 -8.52 35.25 -21.85
C ALA A 852 -7.97 34.92 -20.45
N ASP A 853 -8.38 33.78 -19.87
CA ASP A 853 -7.90 33.33 -18.56
C ASP A 853 -6.42 32.93 -18.62
N TRP A 854 -5.91 32.61 -19.80
CA TRP A 854 -4.55 32.10 -20.00
C TRP A 854 -3.63 33.09 -20.72
N GLU A 855 -4.12 34.27 -21.07
CA GLU A 855 -3.40 35.30 -21.86
C GLU A 855 -2.87 36.46 -21.00
N GLU A 856 -2.74 36.27 -19.68
CA GLU A 856 -2.21 37.27 -18.75
C GLU A 856 -0.68 37.20 -18.62
N ARG A 857 -0.13 36.00 -18.37
CA ARG A 857 1.30 35.79 -18.16
C ARG A 857 1.75 34.44 -18.71
N TRP A 858 2.88 34.47 -19.42
CA TRP A 858 3.58 33.28 -19.89
C TRP A 858 5.04 33.31 -19.47
N ILE A 859 5.59 32.13 -19.21
CA ILE A 859 6.99 31.98 -18.82
C ILE A 859 7.62 30.85 -19.62
N ARG A 860 8.94 30.68 -19.47
CA ARG A 860 9.64 29.51 -20.00
C ARG A 860 10.16 28.64 -18.88
N ILE A 861 10.36 27.36 -19.18
CA ILE A 861 10.98 26.40 -18.27
C ILE A 861 12.30 26.95 -17.72
N GLY A 862 12.50 26.82 -16.40
CA GLY A 862 13.60 27.45 -15.64
C GLY A 862 13.32 28.88 -15.15
N ALA A 863 12.26 29.56 -15.61
CA ALA A 863 11.86 30.85 -15.06
C ALA A 863 11.14 30.69 -13.71
N SER A 864 11.43 31.58 -12.77
CA SER A 864 10.81 31.58 -11.45
C SER A 864 9.36 32.11 -11.47
N THR A 865 8.51 31.51 -10.62
CA THR A 865 7.12 31.93 -10.36
C THR A 865 6.95 32.45 -8.94
N PHE A 866 7.84 33.34 -8.48
CA PHE A 866 7.73 33.90 -7.13
C PHE A 866 6.50 34.80 -6.99
N CYS A 867 5.60 34.43 -6.07
CA CYS A 867 4.26 35.02 -5.91
C CYS A 867 4.09 35.88 -4.65
N ASP A 868 5.19 36.28 -4.02
CA ASP A 868 5.19 37.10 -2.78
C ASP A 868 4.97 38.60 -3.02
N GLY A 869 4.75 39.01 -4.28
CA GLY A 869 4.60 40.41 -4.68
C GLY A 869 5.85 41.26 -4.48
N GLY A 870 7.01 40.65 -4.20
CA GLY A 870 8.27 41.34 -3.89
C GLY A 870 8.26 42.08 -2.55
N HIS A 871 7.33 41.74 -1.66
CA HIS A 871 7.29 42.27 -0.30
C HIS A 871 8.03 41.33 0.65
N PHE A 872 8.85 41.90 1.53
CA PHE A 872 9.53 41.13 2.57
C PHE A 872 9.36 41.80 3.93
N THR A 873 9.37 40.97 4.97
CA THR A 873 9.37 41.42 6.36
C THR A 873 10.75 41.20 6.96
N THR A 874 11.04 41.94 8.02
CA THR A 874 12.27 41.83 8.79
C THR A 874 11.91 41.65 10.25
N GLU A 875 12.79 41.02 11.02
CA GLU A 875 12.64 40.92 12.47
C GLU A 875 12.83 42.28 13.18
N ALA A 876 12.46 42.35 14.47
CA ALA A 876 12.37 43.63 15.19
C ALA A 876 13.72 44.37 15.34
N ASP A 877 14.82 43.62 15.40
CA ASP A 877 16.17 44.14 15.64
C ASP A 877 16.96 44.39 14.35
N SER A 878 16.31 44.24 13.18
CA SER A 878 16.96 44.48 11.89
C SER A 878 17.41 45.92 11.70
N THR A 879 18.48 46.10 10.93
CA THR A 879 19.00 47.43 10.58
C THR A 879 19.22 47.57 9.09
N ALA A 880 18.84 48.72 8.53
CA ALA A 880 19.14 49.09 7.15
C ALA A 880 20.06 50.30 7.13
N SER A 881 21.13 50.23 6.34
CA SER A 881 22.04 51.36 6.11
C SER A 881 22.27 51.56 4.61
N ALA A 882 22.45 52.82 4.22
CA ALA A 882 22.70 53.19 2.84
C ALA A 882 24.18 53.52 2.67
N SER A 883 24.78 53.01 1.60
CA SER A 883 26.11 53.34 1.14
C SER A 883 26.04 54.04 -0.21
N ILE A 884 26.85 55.08 -0.42
CA ILE A 884 26.75 55.95 -1.60
C ILE A 884 28.09 55.99 -2.32
N GLY A 885 28.10 55.53 -3.57
CA GLY A 885 29.23 55.61 -4.47
C GLY A 885 29.31 56.98 -5.15
N PRO A 886 30.52 57.52 -5.40
CA PRO A 886 31.82 56.91 -5.13
C PRO A 886 32.40 57.22 -3.73
N ASP A 887 31.64 57.86 -2.83
CA ASP A 887 32.16 58.40 -1.57
C ASP A 887 32.52 57.32 -0.53
N THR A 888 31.60 56.37 -0.24
CA THR A 888 31.80 55.36 0.81
C THR A 888 31.65 53.91 0.34
N ALA A 889 30.98 53.69 -0.80
CA ALA A 889 30.61 52.34 -1.30
C ALA A 889 31.74 51.33 -1.34
N PHE A 890 32.94 51.72 -1.78
CA PHE A 890 34.08 50.81 -1.83
C PHE A 890 34.50 50.31 -0.43
N ASN A 891 34.69 51.23 0.52
CA ASN A 891 35.13 50.86 1.87
C ASN A 891 34.06 50.09 2.63
N ASP A 892 32.79 50.47 2.47
CA ASP A 892 31.67 49.78 3.11
C ASP A 892 31.56 48.34 2.59
N LEU A 893 31.73 48.12 1.28
CA LEU A 893 31.69 46.79 0.67
C LEU A 893 32.88 45.92 1.10
N ILE A 894 34.10 46.46 1.09
CA ILE A 894 35.30 45.76 1.58
C ILE A 894 35.11 45.33 3.05
N GLN A 895 34.61 46.22 3.90
CA GLN A 895 34.35 45.90 5.30
C GLN A 895 33.25 44.84 5.44
N TRP A 896 32.20 44.92 4.62
CA TRP A 896 31.10 43.97 4.64
C TRP A 896 31.56 42.55 4.26
N ILE A 897 32.35 42.41 3.18
CA ILE A 897 32.99 41.13 2.78
C ILE A 897 33.96 40.64 3.86
N GLY A 898 34.77 41.55 4.42
CA GLY A 898 35.75 41.22 5.46
C GLY A 898 35.13 40.74 6.77
N SER A 899 33.83 40.98 6.98
CA SER A 899 33.10 40.55 8.17
C SER A 899 32.40 39.19 8.00
N ALA A 900 32.55 38.53 6.84
CA ALA A 900 32.00 37.20 6.61
C ALA A 900 32.75 36.15 7.43
N GLU A 901 31.98 35.25 8.04
CA GLU A 901 32.49 34.16 8.88
C GLU A 901 32.20 32.78 8.26
N ASP A 902 31.07 32.62 7.58
CA ASP A 902 30.59 31.33 7.07
C ASP A 902 30.42 31.32 5.55
N SER A 903 29.68 32.27 4.96
CA SER A 903 29.38 32.24 3.53
C SER A 903 29.14 33.60 2.88
N ILE A 904 29.39 33.67 1.57
CA ILE A 904 29.01 34.78 0.69
C ILE A 904 28.40 34.23 -0.60
N HIS A 905 27.15 34.58 -0.87
CA HIS A 905 26.51 34.39 -2.18
C HIS A 905 26.48 35.73 -2.92
N LEU A 906 26.84 35.77 -4.20
CA LEU A 906 26.91 36.99 -5.00
C LEU A 906 26.33 36.78 -6.39
N HIS A 907 25.29 37.54 -6.73
CA HIS A 907 24.72 37.60 -8.08
C HIS A 907 24.96 38.98 -8.67
N VAL A 908 25.73 39.05 -9.76
CA VAL A 908 26.13 40.33 -10.35
C VAL A 908 26.31 40.25 -11.86
N TYR A 909 25.75 41.24 -12.56
CA TYR A 909 25.91 41.37 -14.02
C TYR A 909 27.37 41.56 -14.47
N GLN A 910 28.18 42.33 -13.71
CA GLN A 910 29.59 42.57 -14.03
C GLN A 910 30.48 42.49 -12.78
N PHE A 911 31.50 41.64 -12.81
CA PHE A 911 32.51 41.45 -11.75
C PHE A 911 33.93 41.60 -12.30
N MET A 912 34.58 42.73 -12.01
CA MET A 912 35.86 43.11 -12.63
C MET A 912 36.76 44.00 -11.74
N SER A 913 36.55 44.03 -10.42
CA SER A 913 37.39 44.81 -9.52
C SER A 913 38.49 43.94 -8.90
N PRO A 914 39.79 44.24 -9.13
CA PRO A 914 40.89 43.50 -8.53
C PRO A 914 40.85 43.50 -6.99
N ASP A 915 40.50 44.64 -6.39
CA ASP A 915 40.44 44.78 -4.93
C ASP A 915 39.31 43.94 -4.32
N LEU A 916 38.14 43.89 -4.99
CA LEU A 916 37.04 43.02 -4.53
C LEU A 916 37.34 41.53 -4.77
N THR A 917 38.05 41.18 -5.85
CA THR A 917 38.54 39.81 -6.06
C THR A 917 39.47 39.40 -4.92
N HIS A 918 40.44 40.24 -4.54
CA HIS A 918 41.31 39.94 -3.39
C HIS A 918 40.53 39.84 -2.08
N ALA A 919 39.52 40.69 -1.85
CA ALA A 919 38.71 40.61 -0.64
C ALA A 919 37.93 39.28 -0.52
N LEU A 920 37.43 38.75 -1.64
CA LEU A 920 36.79 37.42 -1.67
C LEU A 920 37.81 36.29 -1.53
N LEU A 921 38.98 36.37 -2.17
CA LEU A 921 40.08 35.41 -1.96
C LEU A 921 40.51 35.35 -0.49
N ASP A 922 40.66 36.50 0.16
CA ASP A 922 40.97 36.59 1.59
C ASP A 922 39.85 35.98 2.45
N ALA A 923 38.58 35.99 1.99
CA ALA A 923 37.48 35.34 2.69
C ALA A 923 37.56 33.81 2.56
N ILE A 924 37.82 33.30 1.36
CA ILE A 924 38.04 31.88 1.09
C ILE A 924 39.22 31.34 1.92
N ASP A 925 40.32 32.10 1.99
CA ASP A 925 41.49 31.74 2.82
C ASP A 925 41.16 31.68 4.33
N ARG A 926 40.11 32.39 4.78
CA ARG A 926 39.60 32.30 6.16
C ARG A 926 38.63 31.13 6.37
N GLY A 927 38.26 30.41 5.31
CA GLY A 927 37.31 29.29 5.35
C GLY A 927 35.87 29.66 5.00
N VAL A 928 35.61 30.89 4.54
CA VAL A 928 34.28 31.34 4.10
C VAL A 928 33.95 30.69 2.75
N SER A 929 32.78 30.06 2.63
CA SER A 929 32.29 29.54 1.35
C SER A 929 31.83 30.69 0.44
N VAL A 930 32.26 30.72 -0.82
CA VAL A 930 31.89 31.78 -1.75
C VAL A 930 31.23 31.20 -3.00
N THR A 931 30.02 31.66 -3.29
CA THR A 931 29.26 31.32 -4.51
C THR A 931 29.00 32.57 -5.35
N LEU A 932 29.31 32.52 -6.64
CA LEU A 932 29.08 33.61 -7.59
C LEU A 932 28.21 33.14 -8.76
N LEU A 933 27.18 33.91 -9.10
CA LEU A 933 26.46 33.79 -10.37
C LEU A 933 26.71 35.05 -11.21
N LEU A 934 27.25 34.85 -12.41
CA LEU A 934 27.66 35.90 -13.33
C LEU A 934 26.91 35.81 -14.66
N GLU A 935 26.68 36.95 -15.30
CA GLU A 935 26.22 36.98 -16.70
C GLU A 935 27.38 36.63 -17.64
N GLU A 936 27.21 35.65 -18.53
CA GLU A 936 28.18 35.42 -19.61
C GLU A 936 28.00 36.43 -20.75
N GLY A 937 26.75 36.66 -21.17
CA GLY A 937 26.33 37.51 -22.28
C GLY A 937 26.38 39.02 -22.02
N ILE A 938 27.42 39.51 -21.35
CA ILE A 938 27.56 40.95 -21.08
C ILE A 938 27.62 41.72 -22.40
N LEU A 939 26.76 42.75 -22.53
CA LEU A 939 26.64 43.60 -23.72
C LEU A 939 27.80 44.60 -23.83
N ASP A 940 29.03 44.11 -23.97
CA ASP A 940 30.27 44.89 -24.03
C ASP A 940 31.29 44.24 -25.00
N GLY A 941 32.51 44.79 -25.12
CA GLY A 941 33.56 44.26 -25.98
C GLY A 941 34.20 42.97 -25.43
N SER A 942 34.82 42.18 -26.31
CA SER A 942 35.47 40.91 -25.96
C SER A 942 36.54 41.04 -24.87
N SER A 943 37.20 42.20 -24.76
CA SER A 943 38.15 42.47 -23.68
C SER A 943 37.49 42.53 -22.30
N THR A 944 36.26 43.02 -22.22
CA THR A 944 35.50 43.17 -20.97
C THR A 944 35.03 41.80 -20.49
N VAL A 945 34.47 40.99 -21.39
CA VAL A 945 34.10 39.59 -21.12
C VAL A 945 35.31 38.79 -20.64
N ASN A 946 36.44 38.92 -21.35
CA ASN A 946 37.68 38.26 -20.98
C ASN A 946 38.19 38.68 -19.60
N ASN A 947 38.04 39.97 -19.24
CA ASN A 947 38.44 40.46 -17.93
C ASN A 947 37.61 39.83 -16.81
N GLN A 948 36.28 39.77 -16.96
CA GLN A 948 35.43 39.10 -15.97
C GLN A 948 35.77 37.62 -15.82
N ARG A 949 35.96 36.91 -16.94
CA ARG A 949 36.37 35.51 -16.95
C ARG A 949 37.63 35.25 -16.14
N GLY A 950 38.61 36.15 -16.21
CA GLY A 950 39.84 35.98 -15.43
C GLY A 950 39.67 36.21 -13.93
N HIS A 951 38.88 37.21 -13.53
CA HIS A 951 38.52 37.40 -12.12
C HIS A 951 37.74 36.20 -11.58
N ALA A 952 36.79 35.68 -12.37
CA ALA A 952 36.03 34.47 -12.07
C ALA A 952 36.93 33.22 -11.95
N GLN A 953 37.85 33.03 -12.90
CA GLN A 953 38.84 31.93 -12.89
C GLN A 953 39.69 31.97 -11.62
N SER A 954 40.14 33.15 -11.20
CA SER A 954 40.96 33.29 -9.99
C SER A 954 40.23 32.85 -8.72
N LEU A 955 38.93 33.15 -8.62
CA LEU A 955 38.11 32.71 -7.48
C LEU A 955 37.80 31.22 -7.56
N ASN A 956 37.48 30.70 -8.76
CA ASN A 956 37.25 29.29 -8.99
C ASN A 956 38.50 28.45 -8.64
N ASP A 957 39.69 28.90 -9.04
CA ASP A 957 40.98 28.26 -8.72
C ASP A 957 41.27 28.24 -7.20
N ALA A 958 40.72 29.21 -6.47
CA ALA A 958 40.81 29.28 -5.01
C ALA A 958 39.76 28.43 -4.28
N GLY A 959 38.78 27.86 -5.01
CA GLY A 959 37.74 26.98 -4.45
C GLY A 959 36.36 27.62 -4.30
N ALA A 960 36.12 28.81 -4.88
CA ALA A 960 34.77 29.36 -4.97
C ALA A 960 33.90 28.56 -5.95
N THR A 961 32.61 28.46 -5.68
CA THR A 961 31.61 28.00 -6.66
C THR A 961 31.30 29.15 -7.61
N VAL A 962 31.64 29.00 -8.88
CA VAL A 962 31.36 30.03 -9.90
C VAL A 962 30.40 29.46 -10.94
N LEU A 963 29.30 30.17 -11.16
CA LEU A 963 28.22 29.82 -12.06
C LEU A 963 28.00 30.94 -13.07
N TRP A 964 27.48 30.57 -14.25
CA TRP A 964 27.20 31.48 -15.35
C TRP A 964 25.75 31.36 -15.78
N MET A 965 25.08 32.50 -15.95
CA MET A 965 23.84 32.57 -16.71
C MET A 965 24.19 32.71 -18.19
N GLU A 966 23.78 31.73 -18.99
CA GLU A 966 24.04 31.63 -20.43
C GLU A 966 22.75 31.42 -21.23
N ASP A 967 22.77 31.76 -22.52
CA ASP A 967 21.67 31.44 -23.43
C ASP A 967 21.69 29.94 -23.78
N PRO A 968 20.66 29.16 -23.41
CA PRO A 968 20.59 27.74 -23.74
C PRO A 968 20.46 27.52 -25.25
N THR A 969 20.94 26.37 -25.72
CA THR A 969 20.94 26.03 -27.15
C THR A 969 19.68 25.29 -27.62
N LEU A 970 18.98 24.62 -26.70
CA LEU A 970 17.83 23.76 -27.00
C LEU A 970 16.48 24.48 -26.86
N ILE A 971 16.43 25.51 -26.02
CA ILE A 971 15.23 26.31 -25.75
C ILE A 971 15.56 27.80 -25.89
N SER A 972 14.54 28.64 -25.95
CA SER A 972 14.76 30.08 -25.73
C SER A 972 15.06 30.34 -24.25
N SER A 973 15.99 31.26 -23.98
CA SER A 973 16.36 31.61 -22.62
C SER A 973 15.14 32.08 -21.79
N PRO A 974 14.98 31.62 -20.54
CA PRO A 974 13.90 32.08 -19.65
C PRO A 974 14.06 33.54 -19.24
N TYR A 975 15.29 34.06 -19.27
CA TYR A 975 15.62 35.44 -18.94
C TYR A 975 16.44 36.07 -20.06
N ALA A 976 16.36 37.41 -20.19
CA ALA A 976 17.18 38.10 -21.18
C ALA A 976 18.64 38.26 -20.74
N TYR A 977 18.87 38.45 -19.43
CA TYR A 977 20.17 38.56 -18.76
C TYR A 977 19.94 38.73 -17.24
N ILE A 978 20.94 38.40 -16.42
CA ILE A 978 20.93 38.68 -14.98
C ILE A 978 21.36 40.13 -14.71
N HIS A 979 20.44 41.01 -14.31
CA HIS A 979 20.78 42.40 -13.97
C HIS A 979 20.84 42.70 -12.46
N SER A 980 20.84 41.67 -11.61
CA SER A 980 21.01 41.83 -10.17
C SER A 980 22.43 42.32 -9.83
N LYS A 981 22.55 42.96 -8.65
CA LYS A 981 23.81 43.25 -7.94
C LYS A 981 23.52 43.06 -6.46
N VAL A 982 23.31 41.79 -6.10
CA VAL A 982 22.82 41.36 -4.81
C VAL A 982 23.80 40.36 -4.23
N ALA A 983 24.11 40.49 -2.94
CA ALA A 983 24.90 39.51 -2.22
C ALA A 983 24.32 39.25 -0.84
N VAL A 984 24.45 38.02 -0.35
CA VAL A 984 24.11 37.64 1.01
C VAL A 984 25.36 37.14 1.72
N ARG A 985 25.53 37.56 2.97
CA ARG A 985 26.63 37.16 3.85
C ARG A 985 26.08 36.42 5.07
N ASP A 986 26.62 35.24 5.34
CA ASP A 986 26.34 34.37 6.49
C ASP A 986 24.85 34.02 6.72
N GLY A 987 23.97 34.29 5.74
CA GLY A 987 22.53 34.19 5.93
C GLY A 987 21.91 35.26 6.85
N GLU A 988 22.66 36.32 7.17
CA GLU A 988 22.27 37.35 8.14
C GLU A 988 22.23 38.78 7.57
N SER A 989 22.96 39.03 6.47
CA SER A 989 23.08 40.37 5.90
C SER A 989 22.99 40.35 4.38
N VAL A 990 22.24 41.31 3.82
CA VAL A 990 22.05 41.47 2.38
C VAL A 990 22.69 42.78 1.91
N TRP A 991 23.49 42.72 0.86
CA TRP A 991 23.93 43.86 0.07
C TRP A 991 23.14 43.93 -1.22
N ILE A 992 22.44 45.04 -1.48
CA ILE A 992 21.73 45.30 -2.75
C ILE A 992 22.22 46.62 -3.33
N SER A 993 22.56 46.66 -4.62
CA SER A 993 23.17 47.85 -5.23
C SER A 993 22.62 48.18 -6.62
N SER A 994 22.71 49.46 -7.01
CA SER A 994 22.55 49.86 -8.42
C SER A 994 23.80 49.60 -9.26
N GLY A 995 24.98 49.62 -8.62
CA GLY A 995 26.28 49.50 -9.26
C GLY A 995 26.84 48.08 -9.27
N ASN A 996 27.50 47.71 -10.37
CA ASN A 996 28.24 46.47 -10.53
C ASN A 996 29.51 46.42 -9.65
N TRP A 997 30.10 45.24 -9.49
CA TRP A 997 31.33 45.06 -8.71
C TRP A 997 32.57 45.26 -9.59
N LYS A 998 32.75 46.52 -10.00
CA LYS A 998 33.86 47.00 -10.86
C LYS A 998 34.31 48.40 -10.44
N ASP A 999 35.54 48.77 -10.75
CA ASP A 999 36.14 50.02 -10.27
C ASP A 999 35.40 51.29 -10.71
N THR A 1000 34.70 51.27 -11.85
CA THR A 1000 33.90 52.44 -12.26
C THR A 1000 32.62 52.63 -11.45
N SER A 1001 32.14 51.60 -10.75
CA SER A 1001 30.92 51.64 -9.93
C SER A 1001 31.24 51.72 -8.43
N VAL A 1002 32.32 51.07 -7.98
CA VAL A 1002 32.84 51.11 -6.62
C VAL A 1002 34.34 51.41 -6.63
N PRO A 1003 34.73 52.65 -6.99
CA PRO A 1003 36.14 53.02 -7.19
C PRO A 1003 36.95 53.06 -5.88
N PRO A 1004 38.13 52.43 -5.83
CA PRO A 1004 39.05 52.57 -4.70
C PRO A 1004 39.56 54.00 -4.49
N ASP A 1005 39.65 54.79 -5.57
CA ASP A 1005 40.15 56.17 -5.56
C ASP A 1005 39.05 57.23 -5.37
N GLY A 1006 37.79 56.81 -5.24
CA GLY A 1006 36.63 57.69 -5.10
C GLY A 1006 36.22 58.43 -6.38
N ILE A 1007 36.74 58.04 -7.56
CA ILE A 1007 36.41 58.67 -8.85
C ILE A 1007 35.68 57.67 -9.75
N GLY A 1008 34.35 57.76 -9.79
CA GLY A 1008 33.53 56.85 -10.60
C GLY A 1008 32.07 57.29 -10.72
N ASN A 1009 31.21 56.34 -11.03
CA ASN A 1009 29.77 56.54 -11.15
C ASN A 1009 29.13 56.87 -9.79
N ARG A 1010 27.95 57.48 -9.86
CA ARG A 1010 27.09 57.63 -8.69
C ARG A 1010 26.21 56.40 -8.58
N GLU A 1011 26.44 55.63 -7.54
CA GLU A 1011 25.71 54.40 -7.25
C GLU A 1011 25.16 54.46 -5.83
N TRP A 1012 24.11 53.69 -5.56
CA TRP A 1012 23.62 53.48 -4.20
C TRP A 1012 23.66 51.99 -3.88
N SER A 1013 23.88 51.69 -2.60
CA SER A 1013 23.76 50.35 -2.06
C SER A 1013 23.02 50.39 -0.73
N ALA A 1014 22.25 49.34 -0.46
CA ALA A 1014 21.61 49.11 0.81
C ALA A 1014 22.24 47.89 1.48
N ILE A 1015 22.63 48.05 2.73
CA ILE A 1015 23.07 46.96 3.60
C ILE A 1015 21.95 46.72 4.59
N LEU A 1016 21.31 45.56 4.49
CA LEU A 1016 20.23 45.14 5.36
C LEU A 1016 20.76 44.01 6.25
N ASN A 1017 20.96 44.29 7.54
CA ASN A 1017 21.21 43.24 8.53
C ASN A 1017 19.85 42.74 9.01
N SER A 1018 19.43 41.63 8.41
CA SER A 1018 18.23 40.92 8.78
C SER A 1018 18.34 39.48 8.32
N GLU A 1019 18.26 38.55 9.27
CA GLU A 1019 18.25 37.12 8.97
C GLU A 1019 17.03 36.77 8.12
N THR A 1020 15.85 37.28 8.49
CA THR A 1020 14.61 37.02 7.73
C THR A 1020 14.73 37.43 6.27
N ALA A 1021 15.28 38.63 6.01
CA ALA A 1021 15.45 39.11 4.64
C ALA A 1021 16.58 38.38 3.91
N ALA A 1022 17.67 38.05 4.60
CA ALA A 1022 18.79 37.31 4.03
C ALA A 1022 18.39 35.89 3.63
N GLN A 1023 17.62 35.18 4.45
CA GLN A 1023 17.08 33.86 4.12
C GLN A 1023 16.12 33.91 2.92
N LEU A 1024 15.25 34.93 2.83
CA LEU A 1024 14.39 35.11 1.65
C LEU A 1024 15.22 35.35 0.38
N VAL A 1025 16.23 36.22 0.45
CA VAL A 1025 17.08 36.49 -0.72
C VAL A 1025 17.88 35.25 -1.10
N LEU A 1026 18.43 34.51 -0.13
CA LEU A 1026 19.10 33.23 -0.38
C LEU A 1026 18.16 32.22 -1.03
N SER A 1027 16.89 32.16 -0.65
CA SER A 1027 15.94 31.25 -1.30
C SER A 1027 15.70 31.60 -2.77
N ARG A 1028 15.81 32.89 -3.14
CA ARG A 1028 15.76 33.32 -4.56
C ARG A 1028 17.09 33.02 -5.26
N MET A 1029 18.21 33.25 -4.58
CA MET A 1029 19.53 32.99 -5.14
C MET A 1029 19.75 31.49 -5.38
N ALA A 1030 19.28 30.62 -4.49
CA ALA A 1030 19.35 29.17 -4.64
C ALA A 1030 18.61 28.67 -5.89
N TRP A 1031 17.51 29.33 -6.29
CA TRP A 1031 16.82 29.03 -7.55
C TRP A 1031 17.70 29.35 -8.76
N ASP A 1032 18.30 30.55 -8.79
CA ASP A 1032 19.15 30.94 -9.93
C ASP A 1032 20.53 30.24 -9.88
N GLU A 1033 20.95 29.68 -8.74
CA GLU A 1033 22.18 28.87 -8.58
C GLU A 1033 21.98 27.39 -8.93
N ASN A 1034 20.76 26.96 -9.24
CA ASN A 1034 20.44 25.58 -9.57
C ASN A 1034 21.02 25.19 -10.95
N THR A 1035 22.08 24.40 -10.95
CA THR A 1035 22.76 23.92 -12.17
C THR A 1035 21.95 22.93 -12.99
N ASN A 1036 20.78 22.51 -12.50
CA ASN A 1036 19.87 21.71 -13.31
C ASN A 1036 19.18 22.59 -14.37
N HIS A 1037 18.97 23.88 -14.08
CA HIS A 1037 18.40 24.80 -15.05
C HIS A 1037 19.29 24.94 -16.29
N LEU A 1038 18.72 24.75 -17.48
CA LEU A 1038 19.45 24.75 -18.76
C LEU A 1038 20.21 26.05 -19.09
N HIS A 1039 19.93 27.13 -18.39
CA HIS A 1039 20.55 28.44 -18.57
C HIS A 1039 21.63 28.74 -17.51
N ILE A 1040 21.94 27.79 -16.63
CA ILE A 1040 22.93 27.92 -15.55
C ILE A 1040 24.06 26.90 -15.75
N GLU A 1041 25.26 27.38 -16.00
CA GLU A 1041 26.43 26.54 -16.29
C GLU A 1041 27.54 26.74 -15.24
N PRO A 1042 28.11 25.66 -14.69
CA PRO A 1042 29.28 25.73 -13.84
C PRO A 1042 30.51 26.28 -14.58
N HIS A 1043 31.37 27.01 -13.86
CA HIS A 1043 32.62 27.50 -14.43
C HIS A 1043 33.50 26.35 -14.94
N GLY A 1044 34.10 26.53 -16.12
CA GLY A 1044 34.68 25.44 -16.91
C GLY A 1044 35.64 25.95 -17.98
N ALA A 1045 36.21 25.05 -18.78
CA ALA A 1045 37.25 25.40 -19.75
C ALA A 1045 36.79 26.43 -20.81
N GLN A 1046 35.49 26.45 -21.14
CA GLN A 1046 34.87 27.43 -22.03
C GLN A 1046 34.83 28.85 -21.45
N HIS A 1047 34.86 28.95 -20.12
CA HIS A 1047 34.85 30.19 -19.34
C HIS A 1047 36.26 30.71 -19.02
N ALA A 1048 37.31 29.97 -19.38
CA ALA A 1048 38.69 30.36 -19.10
C ALA A 1048 39.04 31.68 -19.83
N PRO A 1049 39.82 32.58 -19.18
CA PRO A 1049 40.32 33.78 -19.83
C PRO A 1049 41.35 33.42 -20.91
N THR A 1050 41.60 34.36 -21.83
CA THR A 1050 42.72 34.26 -22.76
C THR A 1050 44.05 34.35 -22.02
N PHE A 1051 45.09 33.75 -22.59
CA PHE A 1051 46.43 33.67 -21.99
C PHE A 1051 47.10 35.03 -21.66
N ASP A 1052 46.61 36.12 -22.25
CA ASP A 1052 47.11 37.48 -22.04
C ASP A 1052 46.34 38.29 -20.99
N TRP A 1053 45.35 37.67 -20.33
CA TRP A 1053 44.86 38.12 -19.02
C TRP A 1053 45.87 37.72 -17.94
#